data_AF-A0ABD0UAJ2-F1
#
_entry.id   AF-A0ABD0UAJ2-F1
#
_cell.length_a   1.000
_cell.length_b   1.000
_cell.length_c   1.000
_cell.angle_alpha   90.00
_cell.angle_beta   90.00
_cell.angle_gamma   90.00
#
_symmetry.space_group_name_H-M   'P 1'
#
loop_
_entity.id
_entity.type
_entity.pdbx_description
1 polymer ?
#
loop_
_entity_poly.entity_id
_entity_poly.type
_entity_poly.pdbx_seq_one_letter_code
_entity_poly.pdbx_strand_id
1 'polypeptide(L)'
;MVPETDSMDFKVEELLKDLQLGPSANKAIDRAVSSIIDAINNIPDQEADLEYASGFLRDLRVPSSKVNFTFKSPESICIGGSYSIGCVAKPDINVDLLIRMPKECFHEKDYMNHIYHAKRCLYLCVIEKSLKSLALFRKMEWRTFRNEARKPVIHFYPVSKHAELSEFFIRIIPTASSVFNASRLSISRNNVRAFNQGDTSRATPYYNSSILEDMFMEENVDFVKYTFSEWKTLRDALLLLKVWARNRTSIYTHDCLNGYLISIILSYLAAGPGGNQINRSMKAMQIFRVTLKFISSNLWTKGLSLQPLSQSKLFNEEMIHCLKAFPVVLYDATGHTNLLFCLTRTAFAELQEETAWTVNCIDKCRGGGFEEVFMTKADFAAKFDACLRINFKGNAIINSSDFCLDEERWGLVEKDVQSILQQGLSDRAKLVRVTWGSAPSNWNINKGYENFGEEPMLVGLLLSSEEKCFRVVDIGPHAENNEEAAEFRKFWGDKAELRRFRDGTIAESTVWECAPWQRHLIMKRITEYVISKHFLLSQGDLVYAVDQLDFSLHLGGKDPISSSTSLLEAFETLSKRLRLLDDIPLRISSVQPLDAAFRHTAVFPPEPHPLVYEKGSAKNIPKFTTTCIKPLTVMIQLEGSGNWPLDAKVIEKTKVAFLLKICESLQDRWGMLCSATEFEVNVLMEGYAFSLKILHERSLHLLRNQGNDSIKGKKYIDEELFLCSQHASMINGLNGRYPTYGSVVRLAKRWISSHLFSSFLEEEAIELIVAYLFLRPFPYHAPLTRITGFLRFLRLMSNYDWTFSPLIIDINGDFTPQDELEINENFLSSRNSSEENVQILEPAMFLATTYDKTSEAWRKCLPNGEMQKWI
;
A
#
# COMPACT_ATOMS: atom_id res chain seq x y z
N MET A 1 25.64 -15.26 -20.70
CA MET A 1 24.17 -15.19 -20.53
C MET A 1 23.72 -16.42 -19.77
N VAL A 2 23.35 -16.24 -18.50
CA VAL A 2 22.58 -17.21 -17.73
C VAL A 2 21.11 -16.99 -18.12
N PRO A 3 20.32 -18.01 -18.47
CA PRO A 3 18.88 -17.85 -18.75
C PRO A 3 18.20 -17.08 -17.61
N GLU A 4 17.27 -16.17 -17.90
CA GLU A 4 16.57 -15.37 -16.86
C GLU A 4 15.93 -16.24 -15.76
N THR A 5 15.50 -17.45 -16.11
CA THR A 5 15.01 -18.47 -15.15
C THR A 5 16.08 -18.96 -14.19
N ASP A 6 17.33 -19.09 -14.63
CA ASP A 6 18.45 -19.54 -13.79
C ASP A 6 18.90 -18.42 -12.83
N SER A 7 18.72 -17.15 -13.19
CA SER A 7 18.95 -16.01 -12.29
C SER A 7 17.91 -15.90 -11.17
N MET A 8 16.63 -16.18 -11.46
CA MET A 8 15.57 -16.13 -10.45
C MET A 8 15.71 -17.27 -9.45
N ASP A 9 16.01 -18.48 -9.93
CA ASP A 9 16.24 -19.64 -9.08
C ASP A 9 17.41 -19.41 -8.10
N PHE A 10 18.50 -18.78 -8.56
CA PHE A 10 19.64 -18.42 -7.69
C PHE A 10 19.24 -17.43 -6.59
N LYS A 11 18.56 -16.33 -6.94
CA LYS A 11 18.09 -15.33 -5.96
C LYS A 11 17.14 -15.95 -4.92
N VAL A 12 16.26 -16.84 -5.37
CA VAL A 12 15.35 -17.60 -4.49
C VAL A 12 16.11 -18.51 -3.54
N GLU A 13 17.13 -19.23 -4.03
CA GLU A 13 17.98 -20.07 -3.18
C GLU A 13 18.75 -19.25 -2.12
N GLU A 14 19.23 -18.07 -2.48
CA GLU A 14 19.91 -17.17 -1.56
C GLU A 14 18.95 -16.64 -0.47
N LEU A 15 17.78 -16.15 -0.88
CA LEU A 15 16.73 -15.72 0.05
C LEU A 15 16.32 -16.85 1.00
N LEU A 16 16.18 -18.08 0.52
CA LEU A 16 15.82 -19.22 1.36
C LEU A 16 16.88 -19.54 2.42
N LYS A 17 18.18 -19.33 2.12
CA LYS A 17 19.26 -19.49 3.10
C LYS A 17 19.14 -18.44 4.21
N ASP A 18 18.83 -17.20 3.85
CA ASP A 18 18.71 -16.10 4.82
C ASP A 18 17.49 -16.24 5.74
N LEU A 19 16.40 -16.84 5.25
CA LEU A 19 15.17 -17.03 6.02
C LEU A 19 15.27 -18.13 7.09
N GLN A 20 16.15 -19.11 6.89
CA GLN A 20 16.23 -20.31 7.73
C GLN A 20 17.01 -20.05 9.04
N LEU A 21 16.65 -20.82 10.06
CA LEU A 21 17.32 -20.81 11.36
C LEU A 21 18.59 -21.66 11.35
N GLY A 22 19.65 -21.15 11.95
CA GLY A 22 20.88 -21.90 12.15
C GLY A 22 20.70 -23.10 13.10
N PRO A 23 21.53 -24.16 12.99
CA PRO A 23 21.44 -25.32 13.89
C PRO A 23 21.61 -25.00 15.38
N SER A 24 22.41 -23.99 15.72
CA SER A 24 22.59 -23.53 17.10
C SER A 24 21.32 -22.88 17.67
N ALA A 25 20.62 -22.09 16.85
CA ALA A 25 19.38 -21.45 17.22
C ALA A 25 18.27 -22.49 17.46
N ASN A 26 18.13 -23.49 16.59
CA ASN A 26 17.18 -24.58 16.77
C ASN A 26 17.42 -25.34 18.08
N LYS A 27 18.68 -25.70 18.38
CA LYS A 27 19.02 -26.34 19.67
C LYS A 27 18.69 -25.47 20.88
N ALA A 28 18.81 -24.15 20.78
CA ALA A 28 18.45 -23.24 21.86
C ALA A 28 16.93 -23.16 22.05
N ILE A 29 16.17 -23.14 20.94
CA ILE A 29 14.71 -23.21 20.97
C ILE A 29 14.26 -24.53 21.60
N ASP A 30 14.81 -25.67 21.17
CA ASP A 30 14.45 -26.99 21.72
C ASP A 30 14.64 -27.04 23.24
N ARG A 31 15.78 -26.55 23.76
CA ARG A 31 16.03 -26.49 25.21
C ARG A 31 15.00 -25.62 25.94
N ALA A 32 14.69 -24.44 25.39
CA ALA A 32 13.73 -23.53 25.99
C ALA A 32 12.31 -24.15 26.01
N VAL A 33 11.91 -24.78 24.90
CA VAL A 33 10.63 -25.49 24.79
C VAL A 33 10.57 -26.66 25.77
N SER A 34 11.60 -27.51 25.85
CA SER A 34 11.65 -28.61 26.81
C SER A 34 11.54 -28.12 28.26
N SER A 35 12.27 -27.07 28.64
CA SER A 35 12.21 -26.51 29.99
C SER A 35 10.81 -26.00 30.37
N ILE A 36 10.08 -25.42 29.42
CA ILE A 36 8.70 -24.96 29.64
C ILE A 36 7.74 -26.14 29.71
N ILE A 37 7.89 -27.15 28.84
CA ILE A 37 7.09 -28.38 28.89
C ILE A 37 7.25 -29.05 30.26
N ASP A 38 8.49 -29.19 30.73
CA ASP A 38 8.78 -29.77 32.05
C ASP A 38 8.17 -28.93 33.17
N ALA A 39 8.26 -27.60 33.09
CA ALA A 39 7.64 -26.72 34.06
C ALA A 39 6.12 -26.87 34.12
N ILE A 40 5.45 -26.99 32.98
CA ILE A 40 3.99 -27.12 32.89
C ILE A 40 3.53 -28.50 33.40
N ASN A 41 4.22 -29.57 33.04
CA ASN A 41 3.90 -30.93 33.50
C ASN A 41 4.06 -31.10 35.02
N ASN A 42 4.87 -30.27 35.68
CA ASN A 42 5.08 -30.30 37.12
C ASN A 42 4.12 -29.40 37.91
N ILE A 43 3.14 -28.74 37.27
CA ILE A 43 2.14 -27.93 37.97
C ILE A 43 1.17 -28.87 38.69
N PRO A 44 1.02 -28.76 40.03
CA PRO A 44 0.10 -29.61 40.78
C PRO A 44 -1.36 -29.22 40.50
N ASP A 45 -2.25 -30.20 40.64
CA ASP A 45 -3.70 -29.99 40.65
C ASP A 45 -4.07 -28.98 41.76
N GLN A 46 -4.82 -27.94 41.39
CA GLN A 46 -5.18 -26.85 42.30
C GLN A 46 -6.45 -26.14 41.83
N GLU A 47 -7.16 -25.47 42.74
CA GLU A 47 -8.26 -24.59 42.35
C GLU A 47 -7.72 -23.32 41.68
N ALA A 48 -8.36 -22.90 40.58
CA ALA A 48 -7.98 -21.66 39.92
C ALA A 48 -8.55 -20.45 40.67
N ASP A 49 -7.76 -19.38 40.75
CA ASP A 49 -8.17 -18.11 41.33
C ASP A 49 -9.03 -17.33 40.33
N LEU A 50 -10.34 -17.22 40.61
CA LEU A 50 -11.29 -16.52 39.75
C LEU A 50 -11.03 -15.01 39.69
N GLU A 51 -10.48 -14.42 40.75
CA GLU A 51 -10.22 -12.97 40.82
C GLU A 51 -9.14 -12.55 39.82
N TYR A 52 -8.24 -13.46 39.47
CA TYR A 52 -7.16 -13.21 38.52
C TYR A 52 -7.65 -12.92 37.09
N ALA A 53 -8.87 -13.36 36.74
CA ALA A 53 -9.50 -13.14 35.44
C ALA A 53 -10.86 -12.43 35.54
N SER A 54 -11.13 -11.72 36.64
CA SER A 54 -12.45 -11.16 36.96
C SER A 54 -13.04 -10.27 35.83
N GLY A 55 -12.24 -9.37 35.27
CA GLY A 55 -12.66 -8.50 34.16
C GLY A 55 -12.98 -9.28 32.89
N PHE A 56 -12.18 -10.29 32.53
CA PHE A 56 -12.47 -11.15 31.38
C PHE A 56 -13.77 -11.95 31.56
N LEU A 57 -14.00 -12.51 32.74
CA LEU A 57 -15.25 -13.24 33.06
C LEU A 57 -16.48 -12.33 32.99
N ARG A 58 -16.35 -11.10 33.49
CA ARG A 58 -17.39 -10.06 33.38
C ARG A 58 -17.72 -9.77 31.92
N ASP A 59 -16.71 -9.59 31.08
CA ASP A 59 -16.90 -9.22 29.67
C ASP A 59 -17.50 -10.36 28.83
N LEU A 60 -17.27 -11.61 29.22
CA LEU A 60 -17.95 -12.79 28.67
C LEU A 60 -19.36 -13.04 29.25
N ARG A 61 -19.82 -12.22 30.20
CA ARG A 61 -21.08 -12.40 30.96
C ARG A 61 -21.19 -13.75 31.66
N VAL A 62 -20.08 -14.27 32.18
CA VAL A 62 -20.06 -15.54 32.91
C VAL A 62 -20.03 -15.25 34.42
N PRO A 63 -21.09 -15.58 35.19
CA PRO A 63 -21.09 -15.36 36.63
C PRO A 63 -20.05 -16.24 37.32
N SER A 64 -19.25 -15.68 38.22
CA SER A 64 -18.23 -16.42 38.98
C SER A 64 -18.80 -17.65 39.71
N SER A 65 -20.05 -17.57 40.18
CA SER A 65 -20.76 -18.69 40.83
C SER A 65 -21.01 -19.90 39.94
N LYS A 66 -20.90 -19.75 38.61
CA LYS A 66 -21.07 -20.84 37.63
C LYS A 66 -19.73 -21.41 37.15
N VAL A 67 -18.60 -20.86 37.58
CA VAL A 67 -17.26 -21.23 37.08
C VAL A 67 -16.38 -21.72 38.22
N ASN A 68 -16.80 -22.78 38.89
CA ASN A 68 -15.86 -23.54 39.71
C ASN A 68 -14.90 -24.29 38.76
N PHE A 69 -13.60 -24.06 38.91
CA PHE A 69 -12.58 -24.64 38.04
C PHE A 69 -11.40 -25.17 38.84
N THR A 70 -11.15 -26.47 38.71
CA THR A 70 -9.96 -27.13 39.23
C THR A 70 -9.01 -27.38 38.07
N PHE A 71 -7.82 -26.81 38.15
CA PHE A 71 -6.73 -27.11 37.23
C PHE A 71 -6.27 -28.55 37.42
N LYS A 72 -6.05 -29.23 36.30
CA LYS A 72 -5.36 -30.51 36.24
C LYS A 72 -4.20 -30.43 35.26
N SER A 73 -3.14 -31.20 35.52
CA SER A 73 -2.02 -31.33 34.58
C SER A 73 -2.52 -31.65 33.16
N PRO A 74 -1.93 -31.06 32.09
CA PRO A 74 -2.33 -31.34 30.73
C PRO A 74 -2.31 -32.83 30.39
N GLU A 75 -3.24 -33.29 29.55
CA GLU A 75 -3.26 -34.68 29.06
C GLU A 75 -2.09 -34.93 28.11
N SER A 76 -1.80 -33.94 27.25
CA SER A 76 -0.66 -33.95 26.35
C SER A 76 -0.20 -32.53 26.05
N ILE A 77 1.08 -32.39 25.69
CA ILE A 77 1.65 -31.14 25.19
C ILE A 77 2.34 -31.44 23.85
N CYS A 78 1.89 -30.77 22.80
CA CYS A 78 2.34 -31.01 21.43
C CYS A 78 2.93 -29.74 20.82
N ILE A 79 4.02 -29.87 20.07
CA ILE A 79 4.57 -28.75 19.30
C ILE A 79 3.80 -28.66 17.97
N GLY A 80 3.25 -27.48 17.71
CA GLY A 80 2.48 -27.14 16.52
C GLY A 80 3.13 -26.06 15.67
N GLY A 81 2.32 -25.49 14.77
CA GLY A 81 2.70 -24.35 13.95
C GLY A 81 3.88 -24.62 13.01
N SER A 82 4.56 -23.54 12.61
CA SER A 82 5.61 -23.58 11.59
C SER A 82 6.87 -24.33 12.03
N TYR A 83 7.15 -24.37 13.34
CA TYR A 83 8.31 -25.07 13.89
C TYR A 83 8.19 -26.58 13.69
N SER A 84 6.98 -27.12 13.89
CA SER A 84 6.71 -28.55 13.79
C SER A 84 6.96 -29.16 12.40
N ILE A 85 6.97 -28.32 11.35
CA ILE A 85 7.25 -28.72 9.96
C ILE A 85 8.60 -28.17 9.45
N GLY A 86 9.40 -27.54 10.30
CA GLY A 86 10.70 -26.96 9.91
C GLY A 86 10.61 -25.74 8.99
N CYS A 87 9.51 -24.98 9.06
CA CYS A 87 9.23 -23.84 8.18
C CYS A 87 9.10 -22.51 8.93
N VAL A 88 9.83 -22.34 10.04
CA VAL A 88 9.95 -21.03 10.70
C VAL A 88 10.80 -20.12 9.83
N ALA A 89 10.30 -18.91 9.56
CA ALA A 89 10.95 -17.93 8.71
C ALA A 89 11.27 -16.68 9.53
N LYS A 90 12.53 -16.23 9.50
CA LYS A 90 12.95 -14.94 10.08
C LYS A 90 12.16 -13.76 9.47
N PRO A 91 12.00 -12.63 10.17
CA PRO A 91 12.40 -12.37 11.57
C PRO A 91 11.40 -12.90 12.61
N ASP A 92 10.18 -13.27 12.22
CA ASP A 92 9.13 -13.71 13.14
C ASP A 92 9.32 -15.17 13.59
N ILE A 93 10.18 -15.36 14.59
CA ILE A 93 10.50 -16.66 15.16
C ILE A 93 9.53 -16.95 16.31
N ASN A 94 8.71 -17.99 16.16
CA ASN A 94 7.80 -18.45 17.21
C ASN A 94 7.59 -19.95 17.17
N VAL A 95 7.25 -20.53 18.34
CA VAL A 95 6.83 -21.92 18.50
C VAL A 95 5.44 -21.92 19.11
N ASP A 96 4.50 -22.62 18.46
CA ASP A 96 3.17 -22.85 19.01
C ASP A 96 3.21 -24.12 19.87
N LEU A 97 2.85 -24.01 21.15
CA LEU A 97 2.76 -25.10 22.11
C LEU A 97 1.28 -25.37 22.39
N LEU A 98 0.78 -26.49 21.87
CA LEU A 98 -0.60 -26.94 22.06
C LEU A 98 -0.69 -27.72 23.37
N ILE A 99 -1.57 -27.27 24.27
CA ILE A 99 -1.76 -27.87 25.59
C ILE A 99 -3.16 -28.45 25.69
N ARG A 100 -3.26 -29.78 25.65
CA ARG A 100 -4.54 -30.48 25.73
C ARG A 100 -5.07 -30.44 27.15
N MET A 101 -6.13 -29.68 27.35
CA MET A 101 -6.83 -29.60 28.62
C MET A 101 -7.58 -30.91 28.88
N PRO A 102 -7.44 -31.53 30.08
CA PRO A 102 -8.11 -32.79 30.39
C PRO A 102 -9.63 -32.66 30.35
N LYS A 103 -10.32 -33.67 29.83
CA LYS A 103 -11.78 -33.69 29.73
C LYS A 103 -12.47 -33.54 31.09
N GLU A 104 -11.85 -34.01 32.16
CA GLU A 104 -12.34 -33.92 33.53
C GLU A 104 -12.47 -32.48 34.05
N CYS A 105 -11.82 -31.50 33.39
CA CYS A 105 -11.96 -30.09 33.74
C CYS A 105 -13.31 -29.51 33.29
N PHE A 106 -14.04 -30.22 32.41
CA PHE A 106 -15.24 -29.75 31.76
C PHE A 106 -16.44 -30.64 32.06
N HIS A 107 -17.59 -30.01 32.25
CA HIS A 107 -18.89 -30.66 32.27
C HIS A 107 -19.48 -30.68 30.84
N GLU A 108 -20.30 -31.68 30.51
CA GLU A 108 -20.80 -31.92 29.15
C GLU A 108 -21.54 -30.73 28.50
N LYS A 109 -22.02 -29.78 29.31
CA LYS A 109 -22.78 -28.59 28.91
C LYS A 109 -21.97 -27.30 28.91
N ASP A 110 -20.67 -27.34 29.21
CA ASP A 110 -19.81 -26.16 29.31
C ASP A 110 -19.56 -25.47 27.96
N TYR A 111 -19.92 -26.13 26.85
CA TYR A 111 -19.95 -25.50 25.54
C TYR A 111 -20.98 -24.36 25.42
N MET A 112 -21.89 -24.17 26.39
CA MET A 112 -22.89 -23.10 26.37
C MET A 112 -22.44 -21.85 27.12
N ASN A 113 -22.85 -20.68 26.62
CA ASN A 113 -22.72 -19.37 27.28
C ASN A 113 -21.30 -19.05 27.78
N HIS A 114 -20.29 -19.29 26.95
CA HIS A 114 -18.88 -18.94 27.21
C HIS A 114 -18.24 -19.64 28.42
N ILE A 115 -18.87 -20.65 29.03
CA ILE A 115 -18.31 -21.36 30.19
C ILE A 115 -17.00 -22.06 29.81
N TYR A 116 -16.94 -22.69 28.63
CA TYR A 116 -15.72 -23.26 28.07
C TYR A 116 -14.60 -22.21 27.97
N HIS A 117 -14.88 -21.05 27.37
CA HIS A 117 -13.90 -19.96 27.19
C HIS A 117 -13.40 -19.40 28.53
N ALA A 118 -14.29 -19.25 29.51
CA ALA A 118 -13.94 -18.87 30.88
C ALA A 118 -12.99 -19.89 31.53
N LYS A 119 -13.33 -21.18 31.50
CA LYS A 119 -12.48 -22.27 32.02
C LYS A 119 -11.14 -22.35 31.31
N ARG A 120 -11.13 -22.19 29.98
CA ARG A 120 -9.93 -22.11 29.14
C ARG A 120 -9.00 -20.97 29.56
N CYS A 121 -9.55 -19.79 29.86
CA CYS A 121 -8.78 -18.66 30.39
C CYS A 121 -8.21 -18.95 31.78
N LEU A 122 -9.02 -19.50 32.69
CA LEU A 122 -8.58 -19.86 34.05
C LEU A 122 -7.45 -20.91 34.03
N TYR A 123 -7.50 -21.85 33.08
CA TYR A 123 -6.41 -22.81 32.87
C TYR A 123 -5.09 -22.11 32.54
N LEU A 124 -5.12 -21.12 31.63
CA LEU A 124 -3.96 -20.29 31.32
C LEU A 124 -3.52 -19.42 32.50
N CYS A 125 -4.42 -18.93 33.34
CA CYS A 125 -4.07 -18.14 34.52
C CYS A 125 -3.20 -18.94 35.51
N VAL A 126 -3.53 -20.21 35.71
CA VAL A 126 -2.75 -21.13 36.57
C VAL A 126 -1.36 -21.39 35.97
N ILE A 127 -1.29 -21.60 34.65
CA ILE A 127 -0.02 -21.76 33.92
C ILE A 127 0.81 -20.47 34.03
N GLU A 128 0.23 -19.30 33.79
CA GLU A 128 0.91 -18.01 33.86
C GLU A 128 1.51 -17.78 35.25
N LYS A 129 0.73 -17.98 36.31
CA LYS A 129 1.15 -17.81 37.70
C LYS A 129 2.29 -18.76 38.06
N SER A 130 2.21 -20.02 37.62
CA SER A 130 3.25 -21.02 37.85
C SER A 130 4.54 -20.67 37.10
N LEU A 131 4.45 -20.28 35.82
CA LEU A 131 5.60 -19.89 35.01
C LEU A 131 6.23 -18.58 35.49
N LYS A 132 5.45 -17.63 36.02
CA LYS A 132 5.97 -16.39 36.62
C LYS A 132 6.86 -16.62 37.83
N SER A 133 6.68 -17.74 38.53
CA SER A 133 7.55 -18.12 39.65
C SER A 133 8.94 -18.59 39.22
N LEU A 134 9.14 -18.87 37.92
CA LEU A 134 10.39 -19.36 37.36
C LEU A 134 11.25 -18.20 36.84
N ALA A 135 12.56 -18.25 37.06
CA ALA A 135 13.51 -17.27 36.52
C ALA A 135 13.85 -17.49 35.02
N LEU A 136 12.92 -18.03 34.24
CA LEU A 136 13.15 -18.55 32.87
C LEU A 136 12.69 -17.62 31.74
N PHE A 137 12.13 -16.44 32.04
CA PHE A 137 11.56 -15.53 31.02
C PHE A 137 12.03 -14.08 31.14
N ARG A 138 12.10 -13.41 29.99
CA ARG A 138 12.30 -11.96 29.84
C ARG A 138 11.00 -11.21 30.10
N LYS A 139 9.92 -11.65 29.45
CA LYS A 139 8.58 -11.09 29.60
C LYS A 139 7.50 -12.11 29.23
N MET A 140 6.28 -11.87 29.69
CA MET A 140 5.11 -12.68 29.37
C MET A 140 3.95 -11.73 29.05
N GLU A 141 3.28 -11.97 27.93
CA GLU A 141 2.20 -11.10 27.45
C GLU A 141 0.94 -11.90 27.14
N TRP A 142 -0.21 -11.38 27.56
CA TRP A 142 -1.51 -11.87 27.12
C TRP A 142 -1.82 -11.32 25.73
N ARG A 143 -2.29 -12.19 24.85
CA ARG A 143 -2.77 -11.84 23.50
C ARG A 143 -4.03 -12.63 23.19
N THR A 144 -4.77 -12.21 22.17
CA THR A 144 -5.88 -12.99 21.63
C THR A 144 -5.40 -13.87 20.48
N PHE A 145 -5.81 -15.13 20.45
CA PHE A 145 -5.50 -16.03 19.34
C PHE A 145 -6.28 -15.59 18.10
N ARG A 146 -5.57 -15.19 17.03
CA ARG A 146 -6.17 -14.72 15.75
C ARG A 146 -7.15 -13.56 15.92
N ASN A 147 -6.88 -12.65 16.85
CA ASN A 147 -7.77 -11.52 17.18
C ASN A 147 -9.15 -11.95 17.71
N GLU A 148 -9.32 -13.22 18.12
CA GLU A 148 -10.55 -13.71 18.75
C GLU A 148 -10.54 -13.40 20.26
N ALA A 149 -11.47 -12.54 20.66
CA ALA A 149 -11.81 -12.13 22.01
C ALA A 149 -11.81 -13.27 23.02
N ARG A 150 -12.47 -14.38 22.66
CA ARG A 150 -12.79 -15.43 23.63
C ARG A 150 -11.62 -16.38 23.86
N LYS A 151 -10.56 -16.27 23.06
CA LYS A 151 -9.40 -17.17 23.07
C LYS A 151 -8.12 -16.43 23.46
N PRO A 152 -7.97 -16.05 24.74
CA PRO A 152 -6.69 -15.54 25.23
C PRO A 152 -5.60 -16.61 25.09
N VAL A 153 -4.37 -16.19 24.82
CA VAL A 153 -3.16 -17.01 24.74
C VAL A 153 -2.02 -16.27 25.43
N ILE A 154 -1.01 -17.02 25.84
CA ILE A 154 0.18 -16.47 26.48
C ILE A 154 1.33 -16.49 25.48
N HIS A 155 1.94 -15.34 25.25
CA HIS A 155 3.23 -15.23 24.58
C HIS A 155 4.33 -15.19 25.65
N PHE A 156 5.10 -16.28 25.72
CA PHE A 156 6.22 -16.44 26.65
C PHE A 156 7.53 -16.10 25.94
N TYR A 157 8.26 -15.10 26.42
CA TYR A 157 9.55 -14.71 25.86
C TYR A 157 10.68 -15.26 26.75
N PRO A 158 11.36 -16.36 26.37
CA PRO A 158 12.40 -16.96 27.19
C PRO A 158 13.63 -16.05 27.30
N VAL A 159 14.41 -16.22 28.37
CA VAL A 159 15.73 -15.57 28.46
C VAL A 159 16.68 -16.25 27.47
N SER A 160 17.11 -15.52 26.45
CA SER A 160 18.07 -16.02 25.45
C SER A 160 19.26 -15.07 25.29
N LYS A 161 20.46 -15.65 25.25
CA LYS A 161 21.71 -14.93 24.91
C LYS A 161 22.03 -15.01 23.41
N HIS A 162 21.24 -15.75 22.63
CA HIS A 162 21.48 -15.91 21.20
C HIS A 162 20.92 -14.70 20.44
N ALA A 163 21.77 -14.00 19.68
CA ALA A 163 21.39 -12.75 19.00
C ALA A 163 20.17 -12.93 18.05
N GLU A 164 20.12 -14.03 17.30
CA GLU A 164 18.98 -14.36 16.42
C GLU A 164 17.65 -14.59 17.16
N LEU A 165 17.66 -14.83 18.47
CA LEU A 165 16.47 -15.18 19.26
C LEU A 165 16.06 -14.06 20.22
N SER A 166 16.40 -12.81 19.91
CA SER A 166 16.12 -11.65 20.76
C SER A 166 14.62 -11.42 20.98
N GLU A 167 13.80 -11.58 19.94
CA GLU A 167 12.34 -11.41 19.97
C GLU A 167 11.55 -12.72 19.83
N PHE A 168 12.24 -13.86 19.96
CA PHE A 168 11.61 -15.18 19.94
C PHE A 168 10.59 -15.33 21.08
N PHE A 169 9.43 -15.93 20.78
CA PHE A 169 8.43 -16.29 21.78
C PHE A 169 7.83 -17.68 21.55
N ILE A 170 7.38 -18.28 22.65
CA ILE A 170 6.61 -19.51 22.67
C ILE A 170 5.16 -19.13 22.95
N ARG A 171 4.26 -19.45 22.02
CA ARG A 171 2.84 -19.20 22.15
C ARG A 171 2.18 -20.42 22.78
N ILE A 172 1.61 -20.24 23.96
CA ILE A 172 0.89 -21.28 24.68
C ILE A 172 -0.59 -21.24 24.27
N ILE A 173 -1.07 -22.33 23.67
CA ILE A 173 -2.42 -22.45 23.10
C ILE A 173 -3.13 -23.65 23.75
N PRO A 174 -4.19 -23.44 24.54
CA PRO A 174 -5.03 -24.53 25.03
C PRO A 174 -5.81 -25.19 23.90
N THR A 175 -5.87 -26.53 23.91
CA THR A 175 -6.71 -27.36 23.03
C THR A 175 -7.65 -28.22 23.88
N ALA A 176 -8.71 -28.75 23.27
CA ALA A 176 -9.78 -29.48 23.95
C ALA A 176 -10.32 -30.65 23.12
N SER A 177 -9.42 -31.52 22.64
CA SER A 177 -9.82 -32.67 21.82
C SER A 177 -10.83 -33.56 22.55
N SER A 178 -11.89 -33.96 21.84
CA SER A 178 -12.92 -34.91 22.30
C SER A 178 -13.67 -34.52 23.60
N VAL A 179 -13.68 -33.24 23.97
CA VAL A 179 -14.39 -32.76 25.18
C VAL A 179 -15.91 -32.73 24.98
N PHE A 180 -16.39 -32.21 23.86
CA PHE A 180 -17.82 -32.07 23.56
C PHE A 180 -18.25 -32.89 22.33
N ASN A 181 -19.54 -33.12 22.18
CA ASN A 181 -20.09 -33.70 20.95
C ASN A 181 -20.21 -32.63 19.85
N ALA A 182 -19.50 -32.80 18.74
CA ALA A 182 -19.47 -31.84 17.62
C ALA A 182 -20.87 -31.49 17.07
N SER A 183 -21.84 -32.42 17.09
CA SER A 183 -23.22 -32.14 16.65
C SER A 183 -23.93 -31.08 17.49
N ARG A 184 -23.51 -30.87 18.76
CA ARG A 184 -24.02 -29.80 19.64
C ARG A 184 -23.48 -28.43 19.25
N LEU A 185 -22.37 -28.39 18.51
CA LEU A 185 -21.70 -27.21 18.00
C LEU A 185 -21.93 -27.02 16.49
N SER A 186 -22.95 -27.66 15.92
CA SER A 186 -23.36 -27.40 14.54
C SER A 186 -23.60 -25.90 14.32
N ILE A 187 -23.14 -25.38 13.18
CA ILE A 187 -23.34 -23.99 12.72
C ILE A 187 -24.78 -23.47 12.80
N SER A 188 -25.79 -24.35 12.75
CA SER A 188 -27.21 -23.97 12.82
C SER A 188 -27.74 -23.84 14.27
N ARG A 189 -26.94 -24.18 15.28
CA ARG A 189 -27.35 -24.16 16.69
C ARG A 189 -27.01 -22.85 17.37
N ASN A 190 -27.87 -22.45 18.30
CA ASN A 190 -27.58 -21.40 19.28
C ASN A 190 -26.92 -22.03 20.52
N ASN A 191 -25.75 -21.52 20.89
CA ASN A 191 -25.10 -21.87 22.16
C ASN A 191 -24.80 -20.64 23.05
N VAL A 192 -25.21 -19.44 22.61
CA VAL A 192 -25.14 -18.19 23.38
C VAL A 192 -26.56 -17.67 23.57
N ARG A 193 -27.17 -17.97 24.72
CA ARG A 193 -28.58 -17.63 24.98
C ARG A 193 -28.84 -16.14 25.02
N ALA A 194 -27.84 -15.35 25.43
CA ALA A 194 -27.91 -13.89 25.45
C ALA A 194 -28.05 -13.28 24.04
N PHE A 195 -27.76 -14.03 22.97
CA PHE A 195 -27.89 -13.59 21.59
C PHE A 195 -29.33 -13.63 21.06
N ASN A 196 -30.25 -14.24 21.79
CA ASN A 196 -31.66 -14.27 21.39
C ASN A 196 -32.30 -12.88 21.53
N GLN A 197 -32.97 -12.43 20.48
CA GLN A 197 -33.81 -11.22 20.51
C GLN A 197 -35.28 -11.68 20.58
N GLY A 198 -35.88 -11.62 21.76
CA GLY A 198 -37.22 -12.15 22.01
C GLY A 198 -37.29 -13.68 21.91
N ASP A 199 -38.38 -14.21 21.36
CA ASP A 199 -38.63 -15.67 21.28
C ASP A 199 -37.93 -16.37 20.10
N THR A 200 -37.20 -15.63 19.24
CA THR A 200 -36.59 -16.19 18.03
C THR A 200 -35.14 -16.61 18.29
N SER A 201 -34.88 -17.93 18.26
CA SER A 201 -33.54 -18.49 18.44
C SER A 201 -32.65 -18.25 17.22
N ARG A 202 -31.58 -17.47 17.35
CA ARG A 202 -30.60 -17.21 16.28
C ARG A 202 -29.39 -18.16 16.40
N ALA A 203 -28.93 -18.73 15.29
CA ALA A 203 -27.75 -19.58 15.30
C ALA A 203 -26.49 -18.80 15.70
N THR A 204 -25.49 -19.49 16.28
CA THR A 204 -24.23 -18.88 16.72
C THR A 204 -23.01 -19.56 16.06
N PRO A 205 -22.88 -19.47 14.72
CA PRO A 205 -21.83 -20.16 13.97
C PRO A 205 -20.40 -19.75 14.35
N TYR A 206 -20.11 -18.47 14.59
CA TYR A 206 -18.75 -18.01 14.93
C TYR A 206 -18.34 -18.48 16.33
N TYR A 207 -19.24 -18.38 17.31
CA TYR A 207 -19.02 -18.93 18.64
C TYR A 207 -18.77 -20.45 18.59
N ASN A 208 -19.58 -21.17 17.81
CA ASN A 208 -19.44 -22.62 17.69
C ASN A 208 -18.10 -23.00 17.02
N SER A 209 -17.73 -22.32 15.94
CA SER A 209 -16.44 -22.49 15.26
C SER A 209 -15.25 -22.18 16.18
N SER A 210 -15.38 -21.23 17.11
CA SER A 210 -14.33 -20.96 18.10
C SER A 210 -14.02 -22.17 18.98
N ILE A 211 -15.02 -22.96 19.40
CA ILE A 211 -14.81 -24.14 20.23
C ILE A 211 -14.34 -25.32 19.37
N LEU A 212 -14.96 -25.49 18.20
CA LEU A 212 -14.57 -26.54 17.25
C LEU A 212 -13.12 -26.41 16.79
N GLU A 213 -12.60 -25.18 16.62
CA GLU A 213 -11.19 -24.97 16.30
C GLU A 213 -10.26 -25.57 17.37
N ASP A 214 -10.53 -25.35 18.67
CA ASP A 214 -9.71 -25.90 19.75
C ASP A 214 -9.89 -27.42 19.94
N MET A 215 -11.06 -27.96 19.56
CA MET A 215 -11.34 -29.41 19.60
C MET A 215 -10.60 -30.20 18.52
N PHE A 216 -10.43 -29.63 17.34
CA PHE A 216 -9.87 -30.32 16.16
C PHE A 216 -8.51 -29.76 15.70
N MET A 217 -7.89 -28.89 16.49
CA MET A 217 -6.62 -28.24 16.11
C MET A 217 -5.49 -29.24 15.91
N GLU A 218 -5.40 -30.25 16.78
CA GLU A 218 -4.30 -31.21 16.80
C GLU A 218 -4.31 -32.12 15.58
N GLU A 219 -5.49 -32.63 15.21
CA GLU A 219 -5.71 -33.46 14.02
C GLU A 219 -5.33 -32.72 12.73
N ASN A 220 -5.64 -31.43 12.66
CA ASN A 220 -5.28 -30.59 11.52
C ASN A 220 -3.78 -30.28 11.47
N VAL A 221 -3.13 -30.12 12.63
CA VAL A 221 -1.67 -29.99 12.70
C VAL A 221 -0.99 -31.28 12.22
N ASP A 222 -1.51 -32.45 12.60
CA ASP A 222 -0.97 -33.73 12.17
C ASP A 222 -1.16 -33.96 10.66
N PHE A 223 -2.29 -33.54 10.10
CA PHE A 223 -2.50 -33.54 8.64
C PHE A 223 -1.43 -32.72 7.92
N VAL A 224 -1.19 -31.48 8.37
CA VAL A 224 -0.16 -30.61 7.77
C VAL A 224 1.24 -31.22 7.94
N LYS A 225 1.58 -31.74 9.14
CA LYS A 225 2.85 -32.41 9.38
C LYS A 225 3.08 -33.58 8.41
N TYR A 226 2.06 -34.40 8.21
CA TYR A 226 2.11 -35.53 7.28
C TYR A 226 2.38 -35.06 5.85
N THR A 227 1.66 -34.03 5.37
CA THR A 227 1.85 -33.53 4.00
C THR A 227 3.24 -32.93 3.75
N PHE A 228 3.81 -32.23 4.73
CA PHE A 228 5.13 -31.59 4.62
C PHE A 228 6.30 -32.54 4.96
N SER A 229 6.01 -33.75 5.43
CA SER A 229 7.03 -34.74 5.78
C SER A 229 7.90 -35.09 4.56
N GLU A 230 9.22 -35.01 4.75
CA GLU A 230 10.22 -35.34 3.71
C GLU A 230 10.02 -34.63 2.35
N TRP A 231 9.41 -33.44 2.34
CA TRP A 231 9.18 -32.68 1.11
C TRP A 231 9.80 -31.28 1.16
N LYS A 232 11.10 -31.21 0.87
CA LYS A 232 11.88 -29.97 0.91
C LYS A 232 11.31 -28.85 0.03
N THR A 233 11.00 -29.14 -1.24
CA THR A 233 10.52 -28.10 -2.18
C THR A 233 9.18 -27.49 -1.78
N LEU A 234 8.29 -28.25 -1.12
CA LEU A 234 7.05 -27.73 -0.56
C LEU A 234 7.30 -26.81 0.65
N ARG A 235 8.28 -27.16 1.50
CA ARG A 235 8.74 -26.29 2.60
C ARG A 235 9.30 -24.97 2.08
N ASP A 236 10.14 -25.03 1.05
CA ASP A 236 10.72 -23.85 0.41
C ASP A 236 9.63 -22.94 -0.18
N ALA A 237 8.62 -23.52 -0.86
CA ALA A 237 7.48 -22.76 -1.38
C ALA A 237 6.64 -22.10 -0.26
N LEU A 238 6.45 -22.78 0.88
CA LEU A 238 5.78 -22.21 2.04
C LEU A 238 6.55 -21.01 2.61
N LEU A 239 7.89 -21.07 2.66
CA LEU A 239 8.72 -19.95 3.10
C LEU A 239 8.53 -18.74 2.17
N LEU A 240 8.54 -18.95 0.85
CA LEU A 240 8.30 -17.89 -0.14
C LEU A 240 6.91 -17.25 0.00
N LEU A 241 5.86 -18.06 0.17
CA LEU A 241 4.50 -17.55 0.38
C LEU A 241 4.38 -16.76 1.69
N LYS A 242 5.09 -17.17 2.75
CA LYS A 242 5.12 -16.40 4.00
C LYS A 242 5.81 -15.05 3.82
N VAL A 243 6.95 -15.00 3.13
CA VAL A 243 7.64 -13.73 2.85
C VAL A 243 6.75 -12.81 2.02
N TRP A 244 6.19 -13.33 0.92
CA TRP A 244 5.27 -12.57 0.09
C TRP A 244 4.09 -12.00 0.90
N ALA A 245 3.40 -12.85 1.68
CA ALA A 245 2.27 -12.39 2.47
C ALA A 245 2.69 -11.36 3.53
N ARG A 246 3.79 -11.56 4.25
CA ARG A 246 4.32 -10.60 5.24
C ARG A 246 4.67 -9.25 4.62
N ASN A 247 5.16 -9.25 3.38
CA ASN A 247 5.42 -8.04 2.62
C ASN A 247 4.15 -7.36 2.10
N ARG A 248 2.96 -7.94 2.32
CA ARG A 248 1.64 -7.37 2.00
C ARG A 248 0.80 -7.31 3.28
N THR A 249 1.13 -6.36 4.16
CA THR A 249 0.63 -6.39 5.55
C THR A 249 -0.89 -6.36 5.68
N SER A 250 -1.61 -5.83 4.70
CA SER A 250 -3.09 -5.79 4.70
C SER A 250 -3.76 -7.15 4.46
N ILE A 251 -3.07 -8.10 3.81
CA ILE A 251 -3.52 -9.48 3.62
C ILE A 251 -2.85 -10.45 4.60
N TYR A 252 -1.83 -10.01 5.34
CA TYR A 252 -1.21 -10.76 6.44
C TYR A 252 -1.66 -10.19 7.78
N THR A 253 -2.96 -10.29 8.02
CA THR A 253 -3.67 -9.78 9.19
C THR A 253 -4.65 -10.84 9.70
N HIS A 254 -5.29 -10.58 10.83
CA HIS A 254 -6.08 -11.55 11.58
C HIS A 254 -7.30 -12.11 10.83
N ASP A 255 -7.91 -11.32 9.95
CA ASP A 255 -9.09 -11.69 9.16
C ASP A 255 -8.76 -12.07 7.71
N CYS A 256 -7.48 -12.33 7.41
CA CYS A 256 -6.99 -12.74 6.09
C CYS A 256 -6.04 -13.97 6.18
N LEU A 257 -4.90 -13.95 5.48
CA LEU A 257 -3.91 -15.02 5.52
C LEU A 257 -3.03 -14.94 6.76
N ASN A 258 -2.62 -16.12 7.22
CA ASN A 258 -1.53 -16.29 8.17
C ASN A 258 -0.71 -17.53 7.77
N GLY A 259 0.44 -17.73 8.42
CA GLY A 259 1.34 -18.85 8.10
C GLY A 259 0.68 -20.24 8.20
N TYR A 260 -0.29 -20.42 9.10
CA TYR A 260 -1.03 -21.68 9.22
C TYR A 260 -1.99 -21.89 8.04
N LEU A 261 -2.79 -20.88 7.69
CA LEU A 261 -3.73 -20.98 6.56
C LEU A 261 -2.99 -21.21 5.23
N ILE A 262 -1.84 -20.58 5.02
CA ILE A 262 -1.00 -20.86 3.83
C ILE A 262 -0.55 -22.34 3.82
N SER A 263 -0.16 -22.88 4.97
CA SER A 263 0.24 -24.30 5.09
C SER A 263 -0.92 -25.24 4.80
N ILE A 264 -2.14 -24.90 5.25
CA ILE A 264 -3.37 -25.65 4.95
C ILE A 264 -3.70 -25.62 3.45
N ILE A 265 -3.63 -24.46 2.81
CA ILE A 265 -3.89 -24.31 1.37
C ILE A 265 -2.91 -25.14 0.55
N LEU A 266 -1.62 -25.09 0.89
CA LEU A 266 -0.61 -25.93 0.25
C LEU A 266 -0.89 -27.42 0.48
N SER A 267 -1.28 -27.81 1.69
CA SER A 267 -1.59 -29.21 2.01
C SER A 267 -2.80 -29.70 1.21
N TYR A 268 -3.83 -28.87 1.06
CA TYR A 268 -4.99 -29.15 0.19
C TYR A 268 -4.56 -29.40 -1.25
N LEU A 269 -3.76 -28.49 -1.84
CA LEU A 269 -3.32 -28.56 -3.23
C LEU A 269 -2.36 -29.72 -3.52
N ALA A 270 -1.59 -30.14 -2.52
CA ALA A 270 -0.66 -31.26 -2.59
C ALA A 270 -1.32 -32.63 -2.35
N ALA A 271 -2.52 -32.65 -1.75
CA ALA A 271 -3.25 -33.87 -1.45
C ALA A 271 -4.33 -34.18 -2.51
N GLY A 272 -4.78 -35.43 -2.52
CA GLY A 272 -5.83 -35.92 -3.43
C GLY A 272 -7.12 -35.07 -3.47
N PRO A 273 -7.63 -34.53 -2.33
CA PRO A 273 -8.80 -33.65 -2.31
C PRO A 273 -8.67 -32.35 -3.13
N GLY A 274 -7.45 -31.81 -3.28
CA GLY A 274 -7.16 -30.66 -4.13
C GLY A 274 -6.80 -31.03 -5.57
N GLY A 275 -6.94 -32.30 -5.95
CA GLY A 275 -6.64 -32.81 -7.28
C GLY A 275 -5.15 -32.98 -7.57
N ASN A 276 -4.29 -33.02 -6.54
CA ASN A 276 -2.83 -33.12 -6.68
C ASN A 276 -2.26 -32.06 -7.66
N GLN A 277 -2.75 -30.83 -7.56
CA GLN A 277 -2.28 -29.71 -8.38
C GLN A 277 -0.80 -29.39 -8.14
N ILE A 278 -0.30 -29.70 -6.94
CA ILE A 278 1.13 -29.65 -6.61
C ILE A 278 1.68 -31.07 -6.56
N ASN A 279 2.80 -31.30 -7.24
CA ASN A 279 3.49 -32.59 -7.25
C ASN A 279 4.99 -32.43 -6.96
N ARG A 280 5.67 -33.56 -6.69
CA ARG A 280 7.09 -33.57 -6.28
C ARG A 280 8.07 -33.16 -7.37
N SER A 281 7.68 -33.06 -8.64
CA SER A 281 8.58 -32.59 -9.71
C SER A 281 8.61 -31.07 -9.85
N MET A 282 7.69 -30.35 -9.21
CA MET A 282 7.63 -28.90 -9.27
C MET A 282 8.72 -28.23 -8.42
N LYS A 283 9.30 -27.15 -8.95
CA LYS A 283 10.19 -26.23 -8.21
C LYS A 283 9.38 -25.31 -7.29
N ALA A 284 10.02 -24.74 -6.26
CA ALA A 284 9.37 -23.88 -5.27
C ALA A 284 8.61 -22.70 -5.89
N MET A 285 9.18 -22.01 -6.89
CA MET A 285 8.51 -20.91 -7.61
C MET A 285 7.30 -21.36 -8.45
N GLN A 286 7.32 -22.58 -8.98
CA GLN A 286 6.16 -23.13 -9.69
C GLN A 286 5.02 -23.42 -8.72
N ILE A 287 5.34 -23.97 -7.55
CA ILE A 287 4.38 -24.20 -6.46
C ILE A 287 3.80 -22.87 -5.99
N PHE A 288 4.65 -21.86 -5.79
CA PHE A 288 4.25 -20.49 -5.45
C PHE A 288 3.23 -19.95 -6.46
N ARG A 289 3.56 -19.98 -7.76
CA ARG A 289 2.68 -19.48 -8.84
C ARG A 289 1.35 -20.24 -8.94
N VAL A 290 1.37 -21.56 -8.81
CA VAL A 290 0.13 -22.39 -8.81
C VAL A 290 -0.75 -22.04 -7.62
N THR A 291 -0.16 -21.83 -6.44
CA THR A 291 -0.90 -21.44 -5.23
C THR A 291 -1.57 -20.08 -5.40
N LEU A 292 -0.87 -19.08 -5.96
CA LEU A 292 -1.46 -17.77 -6.23
C LEU A 292 -2.64 -17.87 -7.21
N LYS A 293 -2.47 -18.61 -8.32
CA LYS A 293 -3.52 -18.82 -9.31
C LYS A 293 -4.75 -19.53 -8.72
N PHE A 294 -4.54 -20.48 -7.82
CA PHE A 294 -5.62 -21.16 -7.11
C PHE A 294 -6.41 -20.20 -6.21
N ILE A 295 -5.71 -19.35 -5.44
CA ILE A 295 -6.36 -18.35 -4.59
C ILE A 295 -7.19 -17.37 -5.43
N SER A 296 -6.68 -16.89 -6.58
CA SER A 296 -7.42 -16.01 -7.49
C SER A 296 -8.60 -16.67 -8.23
N SER A 297 -8.79 -17.99 -8.09
CA SER A 297 -9.82 -18.71 -8.83
C SER A 297 -11.22 -18.57 -8.20
N ASN A 298 -12.26 -18.94 -8.95
CA ASN A 298 -13.64 -18.96 -8.44
C ASN A 298 -14.02 -20.27 -7.73
N LEU A 299 -13.08 -21.21 -7.52
CA LEU A 299 -13.36 -22.52 -6.93
C LEU A 299 -13.90 -22.43 -5.49
N TRP A 300 -13.50 -21.39 -4.75
CA TRP A 300 -13.93 -21.11 -3.39
C TRP A 300 -15.45 -20.92 -3.22
N THR A 301 -16.15 -20.53 -4.29
CA THR A 301 -17.60 -20.32 -4.29
C THR A 301 -18.41 -21.58 -3.97
N LYS A 302 -17.82 -22.77 -4.18
CA LYS A 302 -18.47 -24.06 -3.92
C LYS A 302 -18.20 -24.59 -2.52
N GLY A 303 -17.32 -23.94 -1.76
CA GLY A 303 -16.75 -24.50 -0.54
C GLY A 303 -15.77 -25.63 -0.84
N LEU A 304 -14.76 -25.79 0.02
CA LEU A 304 -13.69 -26.77 -0.11
C LEU A 304 -13.66 -27.69 1.11
N SER A 305 -13.00 -28.85 0.99
CA SER A 305 -12.80 -29.79 2.09
C SER A 305 -11.45 -30.48 1.99
N LEU A 306 -10.75 -30.63 3.12
CA LEU A 306 -9.53 -31.44 3.23
C LEU A 306 -9.85 -32.95 3.26
N GLN A 307 -11.09 -33.34 3.56
CA GLN A 307 -11.52 -34.72 3.42
C GLN A 307 -11.92 -34.98 1.95
N PRO A 308 -11.63 -36.17 1.39
CA PRO A 308 -12.22 -36.57 0.11
C PRO A 308 -13.74 -36.45 0.22
N LEU A 309 -14.37 -35.68 -0.66
CA LEU A 309 -15.82 -35.55 -0.74
C LEU A 309 -16.45 -36.90 -1.16
N SER A 310 -16.54 -37.84 -0.22
CA SER A 310 -17.42 -39.00 -0.39
C SER A 310 -18.85 -38.47 -0.47
N GLN A 311 -19.51 -38.77 -1.60
CA GLN A 311 -20.80 -38.22 -2.06
C GLN A 311 -21.97 -38.51 -1.11
N SER A 312 -21.99 -37.92 0.08
CA SER A 312 -23.16 -37.96 0.98
C SER A 312 -23.99 -36.69 0.77
N LYS A 313 -25.32 -36.83 0.60
CA LYS A 313 -26.23 -35.69 0.48
C LYS A 313 -26.17 -34.75 1.68
N LEU A 314 -25.95 -35.31 2.88
CA LEU A 314 -25.87 -34.59 4.14
C LEU A 314 -24.70 -33.58 4.17
N PHE A 315 -23.53 -33.96 3.65
CA PHE A 315 -22.37 -33.07 3.58
C PHE A 315 -22.63 -31.87 2.64
N ASN A 316 -23.34 -32.10 1.53
CA ASN A 316 -23.68 -31.02 0.60
C ASN A 316 -24.68 -30.03 1.21
N GLU A 317 -25.65 -30.51 2.01
CA GLU A 317 -26.59 -29.64 2.72
C GLU A 317 -25.90 -28.81 3.80
N GLU A 318 -25.02 -29.42 4.60
CA GLU A 318 -24.22 -28.71 5.61
C GLU A 318 -23.29 -27.66 4.99
N MET A 319 -22.64 -27.97 3.86
CA MET A 319 -21.83 -27.01 3.11
C MET A 319 -22.65 -25.79 2.66
N ILE A 320 -23.88 -25.98 2.18
CA ILE A 320 -24.77 -24.89 1.78
C ILE A 320 -25.12 -24.01 2.98
N HIS A 321 -25.39 -24.60 4.16
CA HIS A 321 -25.62 -23.83 5.38
C HIS A 321 -24.39 -23.05 5.83
N CYS A 322 -23.19 -23.64 5.72
CA CYS A 322 -21.91 -22.96 6.00
C CYS A 322 -21.66 -21.78 5.06
N LEU A 323 -21.89 -21.94 3.75
CA LEU A 323 -21.71 -20.87 2.76
C LEU A 323 -22.72 -19.72 2.93
N LYS A 324 -23.82 -19.94 3.66
CA LYS A 324 -24.74 -18.87 4.08
C LYS A 324 -24.23 -18.11 5.31
N ALA A 325 -23.49 -18.79 6.20
CA ALA A 325 -22.96 -18.20 7.43
C ALA A 325 -21.60 -17.50 7.23
N PHE A 326 -20.75 -18.05 6.36
CA PHE A 326 -19.38 -17.59 6.14
C PHE A 326 -19.14 -17.22 4.67
N PRO A 327 -18.26 -16.24 4.40
CA PRO A 327 -17.97 -15.83 3.02
C PRO A 327 -17.17 -16.88 2.24
N VAL A 328 -16.29 -17.63 2.92
CA VAL A 328 -15.46 -18.67 2.35
C VAL A 328 -15.41 -19.86 3.31
N VAL A 329 -15.45 -21.07 2.75
CA VAL A 329 -15.49 -22.31 3.53
C VAL A 329 -14.42 -23.26 3.06
N LEU A 330 -13.59 -23.72 3.99
CA LEU A 330 -12.67 -24.85 3.83
C LEU A 330 -12.82 -25.75 5.06
N TYR A 331 -13.50 -26.88 4.88
CA TYR A 331 -13.61 -27.88 5.93
C TYR A 331 -12.26 -28.55 6.19
N ASP A 332 -12.05 -28.81 7.46
CA ASP A 332 -10.85 -29.41 8.00
C ASP A 332 -10.74 -30.92 7.67
N ALA A 333 -9.67 -31.56 8.13
CA ALA A 333 -9.42 -32.98 7.84
C ALA A 333 -10.46 -33.91 8.47
N THR A 334 -11.15 -33.45 9.52
CA THR A 334 -12.22 -34.20 10.22
C THR A 334 -13.61 -33.97 9.62
N GLY A 335 -13.79 -32.91 8.82
CA GLY A 335 -15.08 -32.53 8.23
C GLY A 335 -16.02 -31.82 9.20
N HIS A 336 -15.55 -31.34 10.35
CA HIS A 336 -16.37 -30.76 11.41
C HIS A 336 -16.20 -29.25 11.58
N THR A 337 -15.07 -28.67 11.18
CA THR A 337 -14.80 -27.24 11.37
C THR A 337 -14.42 -26.52 10.08
N ASN A 338 -14.91 -25.30 9.92
CA ASN A 338 -14.46 -24.40 8.86
C ASN A 338 -13.18 -23.71 9.31
N LEU A 339 -12.05 -24.01 8.65
CA LEU A 339 -10.75 -23.42 8.97
C LEU A 339 -10.65 -21.93 8.64
N LEU A 340 -11.60 -21.40 7.86
CA LEU A 340 -11.62 -20.02 7.35
C LEU A 340 -12.73 -19.17 7.98
N PHE A 341 -13.28 -19.57 9.13
CA PHE A 341 -14.41 -18.86 9.74
C PHE A 341 -14.10 -17.40 10.15
N CYS A 342 -12.83 -17.07 10.43
CA CYS A 342 -12.39 -15.69 10.72
C CYS A 342 -12.16 -14.84 9.46
N LEU A 343 -12.19 -15.45 8.26
CA LEU A 343 -11.88 -14.76 7.01
C LEU A 343 -13.05 -13.85 6.61
N THR A 344 -12.81 -12.56 6.43
CA THR A 344 -13.86 -11.63 5.99
C THR A 344 -13.99 -11.62 4.46
N ARG A 345 -15.18 -11.25 3.96
CA ARG A 345 -15.43 -11.17 2.51
C ARG A 345 -14.49 -10.19 1.81
N THR A 346 -14.24 -9.04 2.42
CA THR A 346 -13.38 -8.00 1.86
C THR A 346 -11.91 -8.35 1.93
N ALA A 347 -11.43 -8.93 3.03
CA ALA A 347 -10.07 -9.43 3.11
C ALA A 347 -9.80 -10.52 2.06
N PHE A 348 -10.77 -11.39 1.80
CA PHE A 348 -10.62 -12.40 0.76
C PHE A 348 -10.66 -11.81 -0.65
N ALA A 349 -11.57 -10.87 -0.94
CA ALA A 349 -11.60 -10.17 -2.22
C ALA A 349 -10.27 -9.42 -2.50
N GLU A 350 -9.75 -8.73 -1.49
CA GLU A 350 -8.42 -8.09 -1.54
C GLU A 350 -7.32 -9.12 -1.82
N LEU A 351 -7.36 -10.27 -1.14
CA LEU A 351 -6.40 -11.34 -1.37
C LEU A 351 -6.44 -11.86 -2.82
N GLN A 352 -7.63 -12.07 -3.39
CA GLN A 352 -7.77 -12.53 -4.77
C GLN A 352 -7.22 -11.51 -5.77
N GLU A 353 -7.45 -10.21 -5.52
CA GLU A 353 -6.88 -9.14 -6.34
C GLU A 353 -5.36 -9.09 -6.21
N GLU A 354 -4.82 -9.18 -4.99
CA GLU A 354 -3.38 -9.15 -4.72
C GLU A 354 -2.65 -10.35 -5.35
N THR A 355 -3.23 -11.55 -5.31
CA THR A 355 -2.62 -12.73 -5.96
C THR A 355 -2.64 -12.59 -7.48
N ALA A 356 -3.73 -12.11 -8.07
CA ALA A 356 -3.80 -11.81 -9.50
C ALA A 356 -2.80 -10.72 -9.91
N TRP A 357 -2.66 -9.67 -9.10
CA TRP A 357 -1.71 -8.60 -9.31
C TRP A 357 -0.25 -9.09 -9.20
N THR A 358 0.03 -9.96 -8.25
CA THR A 358 1.34 -10.59 -8.08
C THR A 358 1.69 -11.49 -9.28
N VAL A 359 0.74 -12.27 -9.80
CA VAL A 359 0.97 -13.08 -11.01
C VAL A 359 1.27 -12.18 -12.22
N ASN A 360 0.52 -11.09 -12.39
CA ASN A 360 0.77 -10.10 -13.43
C ASN A 360 2.13 -9.39 -13.25
N CYS A 361 2.56 -9.14 -12.01
CA CYS A 361 3.89 -8.62 -11.69
C CYS A 361 4.99 -9.58 -12.16
N ILE A 362 4.86 -10.88 -11.87
CA ILE A 362 5.81 -11.90 -12.31
C ILE A 362 5.89 -11.98 -13.84
N ASP A 363 4.74 -11.83 -14.52
CA ASP A 363 4.67 -11.94 -15.97
C ASP A 363 5.21 -10.67 -16.69
N LYS A 364 5.20 -9.49 -16.05
CA LYS A 364 5.57 -8.19 -16.67
C LYS A 364 6.91 -7.60 -16.21
N CYS A 365 7.40 -7.99 -15.04
CA CYS A 365 8.65 -7.44 -14.48
C CYS A 365 9.85 -8.25 -14.97
N ARG A 366 11.00 -7.57 -15.12
CA ARG A 366 12.26 -8.24 -15.47
C ARG A 366 12.68 -9.19 -14.33
N GLY A 367 13.38 -10.27 -14.67
CA GLY A 367 13.82 -11.26 -13.68
C GLY A 367 12.67 -11.91 -12.89
N GLY A 368 11.46 -11.97 -13.47
CA GLY A 368 10.28 -12.58 -12.83
C GLY A 368 9.71 -11.79 -11.65
N GLY A 369 10.07 -10.52 -11.49
CA GLY A 369 9.55 -9.65 -10.43
C GLY A 369 10.05 -9.97 -9.02
N PHE A 370 11.24 -10.55 -8.88
CA PHE A 370 11.77 -11.01 -7.58
C PHE A 370 11.79 -9.88 -6.53
N GLU A 371 12.30 -8.70 -6.90
CA GLU A 371 12.42 -7.56 -5.98
C GLU A 371 11.05 -7.04 -5.53
N GLU A 372 10.10 -6.95 -6.46
CA GLU A 372 8.74 -6.47 -6.21
C GLU A 372 7.93 -7.45 -5.36
N VAL A 373 8.14 -8.76 -5.57
CA VAL A 373 7.39 -9.82 -4.88
C VAL A 373 7.96 -10.11 -3.49
N PHE A 374 9.28 -10.22 -3.35
CA PHE A 374 9.92 -10.75 -2.13
C PHE A 374 10.75 -9.74 -1.34
N MET A 375 11.23 -8.65 -1.96
CA MET A 375 12.09 -7.67 -1.27
C MET A 375 11.33 -6.39 -0.91
N THR A 376 10.34 -6.02 -1.72
CA THR A 376 9.58 -4.78 -1.53
C THR A 376 8.42 -4.99 -0.55
N LYS A 377 8.52 -4.36 0.62
CA LYS A 377 7.45 -4.32 1.63
C LYS A 377 6.38 -3.28 1.25
N ALA A 378 5.20 -3.76 0.87
CA ALA A 378 3.98 -2.98 0.74
C ALA A 378 3.17 -3.06 2.04
N ASP A 379 3.52 -2.19 2.98
CA ASP A 379 2.75 -2.00 4.20
C ASP A 379 1.42 -1.29 3.94
N PHE A 380 0.58 -1.22 4.98
CA PHE A 380 -0.76 -0.65 4.90
C PHE A 380 -0.77 0.77 4.32
N ALA A 381 0.13 1.64 4.79
CA ALA A 381 0.16 3.04 4.38
C ALA A 381 0.58 3.25 2.92
N ALA A 382 1.51 2.44 2.39
CA ALA A 382 1.91 2.57 0.99
C ALA A 382 1.03 1.79 0.02
N LYS A 383 0.29 0.77 0.49
CA LYS A 383 -0.63 0.01 -0.36
C LYS A 383 -1.78 0.88 -0.84
N PHE A 384 -2.48 1.54 0.08
CA PHE A 384 -3.69 2.29 -0.21
C PHE A 384 -3.39 3.71 -0.70
N ASP A 385 -4.29 4.26 -1.53
CA ASP A 385 -4.22 5.64 -2.01
C ASP A 385 -4.59 6.64 -0.91
N ALA A 386 -5.43 6.23 0.04
CA ALA A 386 -5.79 7.04 1.19
C ALA A 386 -5.90 6.17 2.45
N CYS A 387 -5.43 6.71 3.58
CA CYS A 387 -5.52 6.07 4.89
C CYS A 387 -6.18 7.01 5.91
N LEU A 388 -7.07 6.43 6.71
CA LEU A 388 -7.75 7.08 7.82
C LEU A 388 -7.51 6.27 9.10
N ARG A 389 -7.25 6.98 10.20
CA ARG A 389 -7.25 6.41 11.55
C ARG A 389 -8.49 6.92 12.28
N ILE A 390 -9.23 6.01 12.91
CA ILE A 390 -10.44 6.33 13.67
C ILE A 390 -10.20 5.93 15.14
N ASN A 391 -10.34 6.89 16.04
CA ASN A 391 -10.30 6.65 17.47
C ASN A 391 -11.73 6.45 18.01
N PHE A 392 -11.98 5.30 18.62
CA PHE A 392 -13.27 4.97 19.21
C PHE A 392 -13.26 4.95 20.74
N LYS A 393 -12.17 5.41 21.37
CA LYS A 393 -12.06 5.45 22.84
C LYS A 393 -13.24 6.21 23.45
N GLY A 394 -14.02 5.51 24.28
CA GLY A 394 -15.17 6.12 24.98
C GLY A 394 -16.41 6.35 24.11
N ASN A 395 -16.46 5.86 22.87
CA ASN A 395 -17.60 6.05 21.98
C ASN A 395 -18.86 5.33 22.50
N ALA A 396 -19.95 6.07 22.70
CA ALA A 396 -21.18 5.55 23.30
C ALA A 396 -21.91 4.51 22.44
N ILE A 397 -21.86 4.65 21.11
CA ILE A 397 -22.52 3.70 20.17
C ILE A 397 -21.84 2.34 20.27
N ILE A 398 -20.51 2.33 20.21
CA ILE A 398 -19.74 1.08 20.24
C ILE A 398 -19.80 0.42 21.61
N ASN A 399 -19.76 1.21 22.69
CA ASN A 399 -19.81 0.69 24.04
C ASN A 399 -21.18 0.16 24.47
N SER A 400 -22.22 0.34 23.65
CA SER A 400 -23.58 -0.13 23.94
C SER A 400 -23.80 -1.63 23.68
N SER A 401 -22.98 -2.24 22.82
CA SER A 401 -23.08 -3.66 22.46
C SER A 401 -22.20 -4.52 23.36
N ASP A 402 -22.45 -5.82 23.47
CA ASP A 402 -21.58 -6.72 24.23
C ASP A 402 -20.29 -7.07 23.49
N PHE A 403 -19.24 -7.44 24.24
CA PHE A 403 -17.95 -7.82 23.65
C PHE A 403 -18.03 -9.13 22.86
N CYS A 404 -18.72 -10.14 23.40
CA CYS A 404 -18.70 -11.49 22.88
C CYS A 404 -20.12 -12.07 22.81
N LEU A 405 -20.78 -11.93 21.66
CA LEU A 405 -22.01 -12.67 21.33
C LEU A 405 -21.65 -13.82 20.37
N ASP A 406 -22.33 -13.93 19.23
CA ASP A 406 -21.87 -14.82 18.16
C ASP A 406 -20.65 -14.25 17.45
N GLU A 407 -20.72 -13.00 17.00
CA GLU A 407 -19.57 -12.24 16.51
C GLU A 407 -19.00 -11.37 17.63
N GLU A 408 -17.73 -11.00 17.51
CA GLU A 408 -17.06 -10.09 18.44
C GLU A 408 -17.41 -8.63 18.14
N ARG A 409 -17.44 -7.78 19.17
CA ARG A 409 -17.80 -6.36 19.05
C ARG A 409 -17.01 -5.63 17.97
N TRP A 410 -15.68 -5.74 17.96
CA TRP A 410 -14.85 -5.06 16.95
C TRP A 410 -15.13 -5.56 15.54
N GLY A 411 -15.33 -6.86 15.34
CA GLY A 411 -15.64 -7.41 14.03
C GLY A 411 -16.94 -6.84 13.45
N LEU A 412 -17.94 -6.62 14.31
CA LEU A 412 -19.18 -5.92 13.93
C LEU A 412 -18.92 -4.45 13.57
N VAL A 413 -18.15 -3.73 14.39
CA VAL A 413 -17.82 -2.32 14.12
C VAL A 413 -16.98 -2.17 12.85
N GLU A 414 -16.02 -3.06 12.59
CA GLU A 414 -15.26 -3.10 11.35
C GLU A 414 -16.19 -3.26 10.14
N LYS A 415 -17.14 -4.20 10.20
CA LYS A 415 -18.16 -4.42 9.16
C LYS A 415 -19.06 -3.20 8.98
N ASP A 416 -19.49 -2.57 10.06
CA ASP A 416 -20.35 -1.39 10.01
C ASP A 416 -19.62 -0.18 9.39
N VAL A 417 -18.40 0.12 9.87
CA VAL A 417 -17.54 1.17 9.31
C VAL A 417 -17.30 0.92 7.83
N GLN A 418 -16.96 -0.32 7.46
CA GLN A 418 -16.72 -0.68 6.07
C GLN A 418 -17.97 -0.49 5.21
N SER A 419 -19.13 -0.98 5.66
CA SER A 419 -20.42 -0.87 4.94
C SER A 419 -20.82 0.58 4.73
N ILE A 420 -20.72 1.39 5.80
CA ILE A 420 -21.02 2.83 5.78
C ILE A 420 -20.10 3.56 4.80
N LEU A 421 -18.80 3.26 4.79
CA LEU A 421 -17.85 3.86 3.85
C LEU A 421 -18.07 3.38 2.42
N GLN A 422 -18.39 2.10 2.21
CA GLN A 422 -18.73 1.57 0.88
C GLN A 422 -19.99 2.25 0.32
N GLN A 423 -21.01 2.45 1.15
CA GLN A 423 -22.23 3.16 0.77
C GLN A 423 -21.94 4.65 0.48
N GLY A 424 -21.17 5.32 1.33
CA GLY A 424 -20.86 6.75 1.17
C GLY A 424 -19.91 7.07 0.02
N LEU A 425 -18.92 6.20 -0.23
CA LEU A 425 -17.95 6.39 -1.31
C LEU A 425 -18.44 5.81 -2.65
N SER A 426 -19.37 4.86 -2.63
CA SER A 426 -19.94 4.22 -3.83
C SER A 426 -18.86 3.83 -4.85
N ASP A 427 -18.95 4.30 -6.09
CA ASP A 427 -18.01 3.97 -7.16
C ASP A 427 -16.69 4.78 -7.14
N ARG A 428 -16.49 5.65 -6.13
CA ARG A 428 -15.24 6.39 -5.91
C ARG A 428 -14.12 5.48 -5.38
N ALA A 429 -14.47 4.44 -4.62
CA ALA A 429 -13.51 3.47 -4.10
C ALA A 429 -13.68 2.10 -4.76
N LYS A 430 -12.58 1.46 -5.15
CA LYS A 430 -12.55 0.05 -5.58
C LYS A 430 -12.62 -0.89 -4.39
N LEU A 431 -11.87 -0.56 -3.33
CA LEU A 431 -11.74 -1.36 -2.13
C LEU A 431 -11.72 -0.44 -0.91
N VAL A 432 -12.50 -0.82 0.10
CA VAL A 432 -12.47 -0.24 1.44
C VAL A 432 -12.01 -1.35 2.38
N ARG A 433 -10.85 -1.17 2.99
CA ARG A 433 -10.27 -2.13 3.93
C ARG A 433 -10.27 -1.55 5.33
N VAL A 434 -10.92 -2.24 6.26
CA VAL A 434 -10.98 -1.85 7.67
C VAL A 434 -10.33 -2.93 8.51
N THR A 435 -9.47 -2.54 9.45
CA THR A 435 -8.79 -3.45 10.38
C THR A 435 -8.63 -2.81 11.76
N TRP A 436 -8.86 -3.59 12.82
CA TRP A 436 -8.83 -3.17 14.20
C TRP A 436 -8.35 -4.30 15.12
N GLY A 437 -7.39 -3.99 16.00
CA GLY A 437 -6.91 -4.93 17.00
C GLY A 437 -7.90 -5.08 18.15
N SER A 438 -8.12 -6.31 18.60
CA SER A 438 -9.00 -6.63 19.73
C SER A 438 -8.36 -6.37 21.10
N ALA A 439 -7.06 -6.64 21.21
CA ALA A 439 -6.31 -6.55 22.45
C ALA A 439 -5.07 -5.65 22.27
N PRO A 440 -4.95 -4.56 23.03
CA PRO A 440 -3.78 -3.68 22.95
C PRO A 440 -2.52 -4.40 23.44
N SER A 441 -1.36 -3.84 23.11
CA SER A 441 -0.05 -4.41 23.50
C SER A 441 0.17 -4.67 25.00
N ASN A 442 -0.59 -3.99 25.87
CA ASN A 442 -0.54 -4.10 27.33
C ASN A 442 -1.80 -4.74 27.93
N TRP A 443 -2.50 -5.59 27.17
CA TRP A 443 -3.76 -6.19 27.61
C TRP A 443 -3.59 -6.97 28.92
N ASN A 444 -4.46 -6.68 29.89
CA ASN A 444 -4.45 -7.30 31.21
C ASN A 444 -5.75 -8.07 31.40
N ILE A 445 -5.62 -9.40 31.54
CA ILE A 445 -6.77 -10.31 31.65
C ILE A 445 -7.67 -9.99 32.85
N ASN A 446 -7.11 -9.48 33.95
CA ASN A 446 -7.88 -9.10 35.13
C ASN A 446 -8.76 -7.85 34.87
N LYS A 447 -8.32 -6.94 33.99
CA LYS A 447 -9.12 -5.77 33.59
C LYS A 447 -10.07 -6.06 32.42
N GLY A 448 -9.96 -7.23 31.80
CA GLY A 448 -10.70 -7.55 30.58
C GLY A 448 -10.41 -6.53 29.47
N TYR A 449 -11.47 -6.10 28.78
CA TYR A 449 -11.44 -5.19 27.63
C TYR A 449 -11.76 -3.74 28.00
N GLU A 450 -11.52 -3.30 29.24
CA GLU A 450 -11.73 -1.89 29.66
C GLU A 450 -10.97 -0.88 28.80
N ASN A 451 -9.78 -1.23 28.32
CA ASN A 451 -8.93 -0.40 27.46
C ASN A 451 -9.20 -0.62 25.96
N PHE A 452 -10.30 -1.29 25.61
CA PHE A 452 -10.67 -1.48 24.21
C PHE A 452 -10.90 -0.13 23.52
N GLY A 453 -10.40 -0.02 22.29
CA GLY A 453 -10.48 1.19 21.49
C GLY A 453 -9.43 2.26 21.80
N GLU A 454 -8.44 1.98 22.66
CA GLU A 454 -7.27 2.86 22.80
C GLU A 454 -6.37 2.83 21.55
N GLU A 455 -6.24 1.67 20.90
CA GLU A 455 -5.58 1.59 19.60
C GLU A 455 -6.57 1.99 18.48
N PRO A 456 -6.18 2.90 17.57
CA PRO A 456 -7.09 3.38 16.55
C PRO A 456 -7.36 2.31 15.50
N MET A 457 -8.59 2.26 15.03
CA MET A 457 -8.97 1.49 13.85
C MET A 457 -8.29 2.09 12.61
N LEU A 458 -7.79 1.23 11.73
CA LEU A 458 -7.17 1.62 10.46
C LEU A 458 -8.12 1.36 9.31
N VAL A 459 -8.26 2.36 8.44
CA VAL A 459 -9.04 2.29 7.21
C VAL A 459 -8.13 2.63 6.03
N GLY A 460 -8.09 1.74 5.04
CA GLY A 460 -7.37 1.91 3.78
C GLY A 460 -8.35 1.97 2.62
N LEU A 461 -8.17 2.92 1.71
CA LEU A 461 -9.00 3.14 0.54
C LEU A 461 -8.16 2.98 -0.73
N LEU A 462 -8.57 2.05 -1.60
CA LEU A 462 -8.06 1.96 -2.96
C LEU A 462 -9.04 2.68 -3.89
N LEU A 463 -8.55 3.68 -4.63
CA LEU A 463 -9.41 4.59 -5.38
C LEU A 463 -9.69 4.08 -6.80
N SER A 464 -10.85 4.47 -7.35
CA SER A 464 -11.30 4.01 -8.67
C SER A 464 -10.55 4.69 -9.82
N SER A 465 -10.87 5.95 -10.05
CA SER A 465 -10.23 6.83 -11.04
C SER A 465 -10.36 8.26 -10.57
N GLU A 466 -9.49 9.14 -11.04
CA GLU A 466 -9.46 10.53 -10.61
C GLU A 466 -10.81 11.26 -10.87
N GLU A 467 -11.41 11.04 -12.04
CA GLU A 467 -12.69 11.60 -12.45
C GLU A 467 -13.82 11.23 -11.48
N LYS A 468 -13.85 9.98 -11.01
CA LYS A 468 -14.85 9.52 -10.05
C LYS A 468 -14.57 10.05 -8.65
N CYS A 469 -13.31 9.98 -8.21
CA CYS A 469 -12.94 10.29 -6.83
C CYS A 469 -13.14 11.76 -6.47
N PHE A 470 -12.90 12.68 -7.40
CA PHE A 470 -12.90 14.11 -7.11
C PHE A 470 -14.03 14.90 -7.81
N ARG A 471 -15.09 14.21 -8.26
CA ARG A 471 -16.31 14.88 -8.73
C ARG A 471 -17.01 15.60 -7.57
N VAL A 472 -17.54 16.79 -7.87
CA VAL A 472 -18.19 17.68 -6.90
C VAL A 472 -19.61 17.23 -6.55
N VAL A 473 -20.29 16.54 -7.47
CA VAL A 473 -21.70 16.13 -7.30
C VAL A 473 -21.80 14.61 -7.38
N ASP A 474 -22.50 14.01 -6.42
CA ASP A 474 -22.96 12.62 -6.50
C ASP A 474 -24.45 12.60 -6.80
N ILE A 475 -24.82 11.93 -7.88
CA ILE A 475 -26.20 11.72 -8.29
C ILE A 475 -26.70 10.47 -7.56
N GLY A 476 -27.74 10.63 -6.74
CA GLY A 476 -28.44 9.56 -6.06
C GLY A 476 -29.67 9.08 -6.82
N PRO A 477 -30.64 8.47 -6.12
CA PRO A 477 -31.85 7.93 -6.74
C PRO A 477 -32.77 9.03 -7.28
N HIS A 478 -33.59 8.65 -8.27
CA HIS A 478 -34.64 9.53 -8.81
C HIS A 478 -35.63 9.94 -7.72
N ALA A 479 -36.10 11.19 -7.78
CA ALA A 479 -37.02 11.74 -6.78
C ALA A 479 -38.36 11.00 -6.70
N GLU A 480 -38.77 10.33 -7.79
CA GLU A 480 -40.00 9.52 -7.84
C GLU A 480 -39.86 8.17 -7.14
N ASN A 481 -38.63 7.69 -6.94
CA ASN A 481 -38.38 6.45 -6.20
C ASN A 481 -38.39 6.74 -4.68
N ASN A 482 -39.60 6.85 -4.13
CA ASN A 482 -39.84 7.28 -2.75
C ASN A 482 -39.06 6.49 -1.69
N GLU A 483 -38.87 5.17 -1.89
CA GLU A 483 -38.18 4.30 -0.94
C GLU A 483 -36.67 4.58 -0.94
N GLU A 484 -36.01 4.46 -2.10
CA GLU A 484 -34.57 4.74 -2.23
C GLU A 484 -34.23 6.19 -1.87
N ALA A 485 -35.08 7.15 -2.25
CA ALA A 485 -34.90 8.55 -1.89
C ALA A 485 -35.01 8.77 -0.36
N ALA A 486 -35.90 8.06 0.33
CA ALA A 486 -35.99 8.12 1.79
C ALA A 486 -34.75 7.51 2.47
N GLU A 487 -34.24 6.39 1.97
CA GLU A 487 -32.99 5.79 2.46
C GLU A 487 -31.80 6.70 2.23
N PHE A 488 -31.70 7.32 1.06
CA PHE A 488 -30.66 8.28 0.71
C PHE A 488 -30.69 9.49 1.66
N ARG A 489 -31.87 10.09 1.89
CA ARG A 489 -32.04 11.20 2.83
C ARG A 489 -31.72 10.78 4.26
N LYS A 490 -32.07 9.56 4.68
CA LYS A 490 -31.70 9.05 6.01
C LYS A 490 -30.18 8.92 6.15
N PHE A 491 -29.52 8.33 5.16
CA PHE A 491 -28.07 8.13 5.16
C PHE A 491 -27.31 9.47 5.12
N TRP A 492 -27.66 10.38 4.21
CA TRP A 492 -26.94 11.64 4.04
C TRP A 492 -27.43 12.78 4.94
N GLY A 493 -28.68 12.80 5.37
CA GLY A 493 -29.24 13.84 6.25
C GLY A 493 -29.15 15.21 5.59
N ASP A 494 -28.58 16.18 6.28
CA ASP A 494 -28.47 17.57 5.82
C ASP A 494 -27.63 17.74 4.54
N LYS A 495 -26.89 16.71 4.11
CA LYS A 495 -26.15 16.71 2.84
C LYS A 495 -26.95 16.23 1.63
N ALA A 496 -28.13 15.63 1.83
CA ALA A 496 -29.01 15.28 0.72
C ALA A 496 -29.80 16.51 0.27
N GLU A 497 -29.77 16.79 -1.03
CA GLU A 497 -30.57 17.82 -1.67
C GLU A 497 -31.16 17.34 -2.99
N LEU A 498 -32.36 17.83 -3.35
CA LEU A 498 -32.97 17.58 -4.65
C LEU A 498 -32.39 18.52 -5.70
N ARG A 499 -31.85 17.95 -6.78
CA ARG A 499 -31.23 18.73 -7.86
C ARG A 499 -31.83 18.37 -9.21
N ARG A 500 -32.10 19.40 -10.03
CA ARG A 500 -32.47 19.26 -11.44
C ARG A 500 -31.20 19.35 -12.30
N PHE A 501 -30.99 18.35 -13.16
CA PHE A 501 -29.85 18.24 -14.07
C PHE A 501 -30.19 18.82 -15.46
N ARG A 502 -29.17 18.96 -16.32
CA ARG A 502 -29.31 19.59 -17.65
C ARG A 502 -30.21 18.80 -18.60
N ASP A 503 -30.32 17.50 -18.38
CA ASP A 503 -31.21 16.57 -19.06
C ASP A 503 -32.67 16.64 -18.55
N GLY A 504 -32.95 17.49 -17.55
CA GLY A 504 -34.28 17.64 -16.94
C GLY A 504 -34.56 16.66 -15.81
N THR A 505 -33.68 15.68 -15.58
CA THR A 505 -33.82 14.70 -14.51
C THR A 505 -33.76 15.37 -13.14
N ILE A 506 -34.65 14.96 -12.23
CA ILE A 506 -34.63 15.37 -10.82
C ILE A 506 -34.27 14.15 -9.98
N ALA A 507 -33.18 14.26 -9.22
CA ALA A 507 -32.70 13.20 -8.35
C ALA A 507 -32.23 13.78 -7.02
N GLU A 508 -32.27 12.96 -5.98
CA GLU A 508 -31.56 13.22 -4.74
C GLU A 508 -30.05 13.26 -5.03
N SER A 509 -29.30 14.15 -4.39
CA SER A 509 -27.88 14.35 -4.69
C SER A 509 -27.12 14.84 -3.47
N THR A 510 -25.80 14.66 -3.48
CA THR A 510 -24.89 15.35 -2.55
C THR A 510 -23.91 16.23 -3.29
N VAL A 511 -23.60 17.40 -2.72
CA VAL A 511 -22.72 18.40 -3.32
C VAL A 511 -21.58 18.77 -2.39
N TRP A 512 -20.36 18.69 -2.92
CA TRP A 512 -19.10 18.90 -2.23
C TRP A 512 -18.37 20.12 -2.78
N GLU A 513 -19.01 21.30 -2.65
CA GLU A 513 -18.48 22.55 -3.20
C GLU A 513 -17.07 22.87 -2.68
N CYS A 514 -16.17 23.13 -3.61
CA CYS A 514 -14.79 23.50 -3.33
C CYS A 514 -14.17 24.24 -4.51
N ALA A 515 -13.12 25.02 -4.23
CA ALA A 515 -12.29 25.58 -5.28
C ALA A 515 -11.58 24.44 -6.05
N PRO A 516 -11.25 24.60 -7.34
CA PRO A 516 -10.62 23.54 -8.15
C PRO A 516 -9.37 22.92 -7.52
N TRP A 517 -8.52 23.73 -6.88
CA TRP A 517 -7.29 23.29 -6.21
C TRP A 517 -7.51 22.55 -4.88
N GLN A 518 -8.76 22.49 -4.38
CA GLN A 518 -9.14 21.75 -3.18
C GLN A 518 -9.90 20.45 -3.49
N ARG A 519 -10.10 20.11 -4.78
CA ARG A 519 -10.86 18.92 -5.19
C ARG A 519 -10.27 17.62 -4.66
N HIS A 520 -8.95 17.55 -4.47
CA HIS A 520 -8.29 16.39 -3.87
C HIS A 520 -8.77 16.10 -2.43
N LEU A 521 -9.41 17.06 -1.76
CA LEU A 521 -9.97 16.92 -0.40
C LEU A 521 -11.39 16.35 -0.38
N ILE A 522 -12.05 16.16 -1.52
CA ILE A 522 -13.45 15.69 -1.57
C ILE A 522 -13.60 14.34 -0.87
N MET A 523 -12.69 13.40 -1.14
CA MET A 523 -12.68 12.09 -0.49
C MET A 523 -12.58 12.21 1.04
N LYS A 524 -11.71 13.10 1.54
CA LYS A 524 -11.58 13.40 2.96
C LYS A 524 -12.91 13.90 3.54
N ARG A 525 -13.53 14.89 2.90
CA ARG A 525 -14.80 15.48 3.35
C ARG A 525 -15.94 14.47 3.41
N ILE A 526 -16.06 13.60 2.40
CA ILE A 526 -17.09 12.55 2.37
C ILE A 526 -16.87 11.58 3.53
N THR A 527 -15.66 11.03 3.63
CA THR A 527 -15.32 10.04 4.65
C THR A 527 -15.50 10.59 6.07
N GLU A 528 -15.02 11.80 6.35
CA GLU A 528 -15.18 12.43 7.66
C GLU A 528 -16.65 12.70 7.98
N TYR A 529 -17.42 13.20 7.02
CA TYR A 529 -18.84 13.46 7.21
C TYR A 529 -19.62 12.19 7.55
N VAL A 530 -19.45 11.15 6.74
CA VAL A 530 -20.18 9.89 6.86
C VAL A 530 -19.84 9.21 8.19
N ILE A 531 -18.55 9.12 8.54
CA ILE A 531 -18.13 8.51 9.82
C ILE A 531 -18.60 9.34 11.02
N SER A 532 -18.42 10.66 10.99
CA SER A 532 -18.84 11.52 12.10
C SER A 532 -20.35 11.46 12.32
N LYS A 533 -21.15 11.42 11.25
CA LYS A 533 -22.60 11.31 11.33
C LYS A 533 -23.06 9.99 11.93
N HIS A 534 -22.54 8.87 11.43
CA HIS A 534 -23.04 7.55 11.81
C HIS A 534 -22.49 7.03 13.14
N PHE A 535 -21.30 7.50 13.56
CA PHE A 535 -20.67 7.09 14.82
C PHE A 535 -20.60 8.19 15.87
N LEU A 536 -21.17 9.38 15.62
CA LEU A 536 -21.15 10.54 16.53
C LEU A 536 -19.73 10.92 16.98
N LEU A 537 -18.78 10.88 16.05
CA LEU A 537 -17.38 11.23 16.31
C LEU A 537 -17.10 12.72 16.07
N SER A 538 -16.12 13.24 16.79
CA SER A 538 -15.60 14.60 16.58
C SER A 538 -14.44 14.60 15.57
N GLN A 539 -14.09 15.78 15.05
CA GLN A 539 -12.93 15.89 14.14
C GLN A 539 -11.60 15.47 14.80
N GLY A 540 -11.47 15.57 16.13
CA GLY A 540 -10.26 15.16 16.84
C GLY A 540 -10.07 13.63 16.91
N ASP A 541 -11.14 12.87 16.66
CA ASP A 541 -11.11 11.41 16.67
C ASP A 541 -10.67 10.82 15.33
N LEU A 542 -10.55 11.66 14.31
CA LEU A 542 -10.25 11.26 12.93
C LEU A 542 -8.91 11.85 12.49
N VAL A 543 -8.03 11.00 11.97
CA VAL A 543 -6.77 11.43 11.34
C VAL A 543 -6.73 10.91 9.91
N TYR A 544 -6.92 11.83 8.97
CA TYR A 544 -6.80 11.56 7.53
C TYR A 544 -5.44 12.08 7.03
N ALA A 545 -4.67 11.26 6.33
CA ALA A 545 -3.34 11.61 5.85
C ALA A 545 -3.29 12.59 4.65
N VAL A 546 -4.38 12.78 3.90
CA VAL A 546 -4.39 13.36 2.53
C VAL A 546 -3.94 14.82 2.44
N ASP A 547 -4.18 15.62 3.48
CA ASP A 547 -3.92 17.06 3.47
C ASP A 547 -2.78 17.52 4.37
N GLN A 548 -2.07 16.57 5.01
CA GLN A 548 -1.05 16.89 6.02
C GLN A 548 0.17 17.64 5.46
N LEU A 549 0.40 17.56 4.14
CA LEU A 549 1.51 18.26 3.48
C LEU A 549 1.05 19.45 2.63
N ASP A 550 -0.22 19.82 2.67
CA ASP A 550 -0.80 20.88 1.85
C ASP A 550 -0.12 22.24 2.11
N PHE A 551 0.24 22.48 3.38
CA PHE A 551 0.96 23.69 3.79
C PHE A 551 2.26 23.92 3.00
N SER A 552 2.90 22.86 2.51
CA SER A 552 4.17 22.94 1.79
C SER A 552 4.03 23.45 0.34
N LEU A 553 2.80 23.41 -0.20
CA LEU A 553 2.45 23.84 -1.55
C LEU A 553 1.63 25.14 -1.58
N HIS A 554 1.27 25.69 -0.42
CA HIS A 554 0.48 26.91 -0.32
C HIS A 554 1.35 28.17 -0.23
N LEU A 555 0.99 29.21 -0.98
CA LEU A 555 1.48 30.57 -0.82
C LEU A 555 0.29 31.48 -0.47
N GLY A 556 0.42 32.28 0.59
CA GLY A 556 -0.67 33.14 1.04
C GLY A 556 -1.97 32.39 1.39
N GLY A 557 -1.86 31.11 1.77
CA GLY A 557 -3.01 30.24 2.11
C GLY A 557 -3.74 29.61 0.92
N LYS A 558 -3.20 29.71 -0.30
CA LYS A 558 -3.76 29.09 -1.52
C LYS A 558 -2.70 28.33 -2.29
N ASP A 559 -3.11 27.31 -3.03
CA ASP A 559 -2.23 26.67 -4.01
C ASP A 559 -2.16 27.52 -5.29
N PRO A 560 -0.96 28.00 -5.70
CA PRO A 560 -0.79 28.78 -6.93
C PRO A 560 -1.20 28.04 -8.20
N ILE A 561 -1.38 26.71 -8.15
CA ILE A 561 -1.85 25.91 -9.30
C ILE A 561 -3.20 26.40 -9.85
N SER A 562 -3.98 27.12 -9.06
CA SER A 562 -5.21 27.80 -9.50
C SER A 562 -4.99 28.79 -10.66
N SER A 563 -3.77 29.32 -10.82
CA SER A 563 -3.39 30.20 -11.93
C SER A 563 -2.93 29.48 -13.20
N SER A 564 -2.83 28.14 -13.18
CA SER A 564 -2.31 27.38 -14.34
C SER A 564 -3.18 27.54 -15.59
N THR A 565 -4.50 27.68 -15.43
CA THR A 565 -5.41 27.89 -16.57
C THR A 565 -5.15 29.23 -17.26
N SER A 566 -4.99 30.32 -16.50
CA SER A 566 -4.69 31.63 -17.09
C SER A 566 -3.28 31.68 -17.70
N LEU A 567 -2.32 30.93 -17.14
CA LEU A 567 -1.00 30.77 -17.73
C LEU A 567 -1.06 30.09 -19.10
N LEU A 568 -1.84 29.00 -19.22
CA LEU A 568 -2.02 28.30 -20.49
C LEU A 568 -2.73 29.17 -21.53
N GLU A 569 -3.75 29.93 -21.13
CA GLU A 569 -4.45 30.89 -22.00
C GLU A 569 -3.51 32.00 -22.53
N ALA A 570 -2.65 32.54 -21.66
CA ALA A 570 -1.65 33.54 -22.04
C ALA A 570 -0.62 32.98 -23.02
N PHE A 571 -0.13 31.75 -22.77
CA PHE A 571 0.77 31.07 -23.69
C PHE A 571 0.12 30.78 -25.05
N GLU A 572 -1.11 30.29 -25.08
CA GLU A 572 -1.85 30.05 -26.33
C GLU A 572 -2.01 31.33 -27.15
N THR A 573 -2.24 32.46 -26.48
CA THR A 573 -2.34 33.76 -27.14
C THR A 573 -1.00 34.20 -27.70
N LEU A 574 0.09 34.08 -26.94
CA LEU A 574 1.45 34.35 -27.43
C LEU A 574 1.82 33.46 -28.62
N SER A 575 1.54 32.16 -28.51
CA SER A 575 1.84 31.13 -29.52
C SER A 575 1.11 31.42 -30.84
N LYS A 576 -0.15 31.85 -30.77
CA LYS A 576 -0.92 32.33 -31.95
C LYS A 576 -0.31 33.60 -32.55
N ARG A 577 0.02 34.61 -31.73
CA ARG A 577 0.60 35.88 -32.21
C ARG A 577 1.95 35.67 -32.89
N LEU A 578 2.83 34.82 -32.32
CA LEU A 578 4.10 34.44 -32.93
C LEU A 578 3.91 33.82 -34.32
N ARG A 579 2.95 32.90 -34.48
CA ARG A 579 2.64 32.27 -35.78
C ARG A 579 2.03 33.22 -36.82
N LEU A 580 1.48 34.36 -36.39
CA LEU A 580 0.90 35.40 -37.27
C LEU A 580 1.93 36.43 -37.76
N LEU A 581 3.19 36.33 -37.33
CA LEU A 581 4.27 37.19 -37.81
C LEU A 581 4.62 36.83 -39.26
N ASP A 582 4.33 37.74 -40.19
CA ASP A 582 4.64 37.65 -41.62
C ASP A 582 5.75 38.61 -42.07
N ASP A 583 6.26 39.45 -41.16
CA ASP A 583 7.34 40.42 -41.38
C ASP A 583 8.73 39.92 -40.95
N ILE A 584 8.84 38.64 -40.62
CA ILE A 584 10.10 37.95 -40.30
C ILE A 584 10.61 37.16 -41.52
N PRO A 585 11.94 37.09 -41.76
CA PRO A 585 12.48 36.45 -42.97
C PRO A 585 12.19 34.95 -43.13
N LEU A 586 11.98 34.26 -42.02
CA LEU A 586 11.61 32.84 -41.97
C LEU A 586 10.40 32.70 -41.06
N ARG A 587 9.37 31.99 -41.50
CA ARG A 587 8.17 31.76 -40.70
C ARG A 587 8.48 30.87 -39.51
N ILE A 588 7.76 31.10 -38.41
CA ILE A 588 7.82 30.25 -37.22
C ILE A 588 7.04 28.97 -37.48
N SER A 589 7.73 27.83 -37.45
CA SER A 589 7.18 26.49 -37.69
C SER A 589 6.61 25.87 -36.41
N SER A 590 7.30 26.02 -35.28
CA SER A 590 6.91 25.44 -34.00
C SER A 590 7.15 26.42 -32.85
N VAL A 591 6.26 26.36 -31.85
CA VAL A 591 6.37 27.11 -30.59
C VAL A 591 6.04 26.15 -29.46
N GLN A 592 7.03 25.84 -28.62
CA GLN A 592 6.91 24.84 -27.56
C GLN A 592 7.26 25.44 -26.18
N PRO A 593 6.42 25.26 -25.15
CA PRO A 593 6.75 25.66 -23.80
C PRO A 593 7.71 24.65 -23.15
N LEU A 594 8.79 25.13 -22.51
CA LEU A 594 9.79 24.29 -21.86
C LEU A 594 9.82 24.40 -20.34
N ASP A 595 9.14 25.37 -19.73
CA ASP A 595 9.15 25.54 -18.27
C ASP A 595 8.29 24.49 -17.55
N ALA A 596 8.70 24.11 -16.32
CA ALA A 596 7.99 23.17 -15.44
C ALA A 596 6.53 23.57 -15.15
N ALA A 597 6.22 24.88 -15.22
CA ALA A 597 4.87 25.38 -15.02
C ALA A 597 3.86 24.84 -16.06
N PHE A 598 4.29 24.64 -17.31
CA PHE A 598 3.41 24.17 -18.39
C PHE A 598 3.15 22.66 -18.37
N ARG A 599 4.00 21.91 -17.67
CA ARG A 599 3.84 20.46 -17.46
C ARG A 599 3.35 20.12 -16.05
N HIS A 600 2.84 21.12 -15.31
CA HIS A 600 2.25 21.01 -13.97
C HIS A 600 3.19 20.50 -12.87
N THR A 601 4.51 20.61 -13.06
CA THR A 601 5.53 20.13 -12.11
C THR A 601 6.25 21.26 -11.36
N ALA A 602 5.97 22.53 -11.68
CA ALA A 602 6.50 23.66 -10.91
C ALA A 602 5.93 23.66 -9.47
N VAL A 603 6.80 23.74 -8.47
CA VAL A 603 6.38 23.76 -7.04
C VAL A 603 5.39 24.89 -6.79
N PHE A 604 5.75 26.09 -7.24
CA PHE A 604 4.91 27.28 -7.21
C PHE A 604 4.81 27.81 -8.64
N PRO A 605 3.78 27.41 -9.42
CA PRO A 605 3.56 28.00 -10.73
C PRO A 605 3.36 29.51 -10.58
N PRO A 606 3.82 30.31 -11.57
CA PRO A 606 3.75 31.77 -11.48
C PRO A 606 2.30 32.23 -11.45
N GLU A 607 2.01 33.23 -10.62
CA GLU A 607 0.74 33.93 -10.64
C GLU A 607 0.85 35.18 -11.53
N PRO A 608 -0.27 35.66 -12.13
CA PRO A 608 -0.28 36.87 -12.93
C PRO A 608 0.28 38.06 -12.15
N HIS A 609 1.41 38.59 -12.60
CA HIS A 609 2.14 39.65 -11.92
C HIS A 609 1.57 41.04 -12.29
N PRO A 610 1.27 41.92 -11.31
CA PRO A 610 0.62 43.20 -11.56
C PRO A 610 1.45 44.19 -12.39
N LEU A 611 2.77 44.01 -12.46
CA LEU A 611 3.68 44.85 -13.25
C LEU A 611 3.94 44.35 -14.68
N VAL A 612 3.40 43.18 -15.05
CA VAL A 612 3.75 42.46 -16.28
C VAL A 612 2.59 42.49 -17.27
N TYR A 613 2.01 43.67 -17.47
CA TYR A 613 0.91 43.88 -18.41
C TYR A 613 1.33 44.77 -19.58
N GLU A 614 0.63 44.63 -20.70
CA GLU A 614 0.84 45.44 -21.90
C GLU A 614 0.60 46.94 -21.60
N LYS A 615 1.16 47.82 -22.42
CA LYS A 615 1.04 49.27 -22.25
C LYS A 615 -0.45 49.66 -22.25
N GLY A 616 -0.90 50.31 -21.16
CA GLY A 616 -2.28 50.80 -21.01
C GLY A 616 -3.20 49.93 -20.13
N SER A 617 -2.74 48.76 -19.67
CA SER A 617 -3.50 47.87 -18.78
C SER A 617 -3.08 48.01 -17.31
N ALA A 618 -3.35 49.17 -16.69
CA ALA A 618 -3.00 49.40 -15.29
C ALA A 618 -3.94 48.63 -14.33
N LYS A 619 -3.38 47.72 -13.52
CA LYS A 619 -4.08 47.11 -12.37
C LYS A 619 -3.65 47.79 -11.06
N ASN A 620 -4.48 47.67 -10.02
CA ASN A 620 -4.12 48.12 -8.68
C ASN A 620 -2.85 47.38 -8.20
N ILE A 621 -1.76 48.13 -8.02
CA ILE A 621 -0.47 47.60 -7.57
C ILE A 621 -0.53 47.41 -6.05
N PRO A 622 -0.32 46.18 -5.52
CA PRO A 622 -0.23 45.95 -4.08
C PRO A 622 0.91 46.74 -3.44
N LYS A 623 0.77 47.07 -2.15
CA LYS A 623 1.79 47.82 -1.39
C LYS A 623 3.18 47.17 -1.39
N PHE A 624 3.24 45.84 -1.51
CA PHE A 624 4.47 45.07 -1.66
C PHE A 624 4.35 44.20 -2.90
N THR A 625 5.18 44.48 -3.90
CA THR A 625 5.24 43.72 -5.15
C THR A 625 6.68 43.34 -5.42
N THR A 626 6.95 42.07 -5.72
CA THR A 626 8.29 41.62 -6.10
C THR A 626 8.70 42.26 -7.43
N THR A 627 9.94 42.71 -7.54
CA THR A 627 10.50 43.20 -8.81
C THR A 627 11.25 42.11 -9.57
N CYS A 628 11.48 40.95 -8.94
CA CYS A 628 12.15 39.81 -9.54
C CYS A 628 11.09 38.85 -10.11
N ILE A 629 10.93 38.87 -11.43
CA ILE A 629 10.03 37.99 -12.18
C ILE A 629 10.86 36.91 -12.86
N LYS A 630 10.55 35.64 -12.62
CA LYS A 630 11.19 34.51 -13.32
C LYS A 630 10.56 34.38 -14.72
N PRO A 631 11.32 34.52 -15.83
CA PRO A 631 10.79 34.30 -17.16
C PRO A 631 10.62 32.80 -17.45
N LEU A 632 9.57 32.47 -18.20
CA LEU A 632 9.19 31.12 -18.58
C LEU A 632 9.74 30.79 -19.97
N THR A 633 10.60 29.77 -20.05
CA THR A 633 11.28 29.43 -21.30
C THR A 633 10.31 28.86 -22.34
N VAL A 634 10.35 29.41 -23.56
CA VAL A 634 9.61 29.01 -24.75
C VAL A 634 10.59 28.83 -25.90
N MET A 635 10.58 27.64 -26.50
CA MET A 635 11.41 27.31 -27.65
C MET A 635 10.63 27.54 -28.95
N ILE A 636 11.33 28.14 -29.92
CA ILE A 636 10.82 28.47 -31.24
C ILE A 636 11.67 27.74 -32.28
N GLN A 637 11.02 27.17 -33.29
CA GLN A 637 11.67 26.69 -34.50
C GLN A 637 11.20 27.52 -35.69
N LEU A 638 12.13 27.79 -36.60
CA LEU A 638 11.86 28.47 -37.86
C LEU A 638 11.70 27.43 -38.98
N GLU A 639 11.14 27.82 -40.11
CA GLU A 639 11.09 26.96 -41.30
C GLU A 639 12.50 26.61 -41.82
N GLY A 640 12.62 25.45 -42.47
CA GLY A 640 13.89 24.98 -43.01
C GLY A 640 14.44 25.93 -44.08
N SER A 641 15.71 26.32 -43.94
CA SER A 641 16.39 27.16 -44.93
C SER A 641 17.81 26.66 -45.20
N GLY A 642 18.24 26.71 -46.46
CA GLY A 642 19.63 26.41 -46.84
C GLY A 642 20.62 27.52 -46.47
N ASN A 643 20.11 28.74 -46.24
CA ASN A 643 20.90 29.96 -46.12
C ASN A 643 21.50 30.17 -44.71
N TRP A 644 21.34 29.21 -43.80
CA TRP A 644 21.95 29.29 -42.47
C TRP A 644 23.48 29.19 -42.56
N PRO A 645 24.21 30.01 -41.77
CA PRO A 645 25.68 29.96 -41.70
C PRO A 645 26.23 28.58 -41.34
N LEU A 646 27.50 28.34 -41.67
CA LEU A 646 28.19 27.07 -41.37
C LEU A 646 28.95 27.09 -40.02
N ASP A 647 29.26 28.27 -39.49
CA ASP A 647 29.93 28.45 -38.20
C ASP A 647 28.91 28.55 -37.06
N ALA A 648 29.09 27.73 -36.02
CA ALA A 648 28.26 27.72 -34.81
C ALA A 648 28.14 29.11 -34.15
N LYS A 649 29.22 29.89 -34.08
CA LYS A 649 29.16 31.24 -33.47
C LYS A 649 28.30 32.20 -34.28
N VAL A 650 28.35 32.08 -35.61
CA VAL A 650 27.58 32.92 -36.52
C VAL A 650 26.11 32.51 -36.48
N ILE A 651 25.81 31.20 -36.38
CA ILE A 651 24.45 30.70 -36.17
C ILE A 651 23.81 31.33 -34.93
N GLU A 652 24.52 31.38 -33.79
CA GLU A 652 24.01 32.01 -32.57
C GLU A 652 23.69 33.50 -32.77
N LYS A 653 24.59 34.26 -33.42
CA LYS A 653 24.33 35.68 -33.72
C LYS A 653 23.18 35.87 -34.71
N THR A 654 23.00 34.96 -35.67
CA THR A 654 21.84 34.96 -36.57
C THR A 654 20.54 34.71 -35.81
N LYS A 655 20.51 33.79 -34.84
CA LYS A 655 19.32 33.58 -33.98
C LYS A 655 18.95 34.83 -33.21
N VAL A 656 19.93 35.53 -32.64
CA VAL A 656 19.70 36.80 -31.94
C VAL A 656 19.11 37.84 -32.87
N ALA A 657 19.58 37.94 -34.12
CA ALA A 657 19.00 38.84 -35.11
C ALA A 657 17.52 38.53 -35.42
N PHE A 658 17.17 37.24 -35.54
CA PHE A 658 15.77 36.81 -35.66
C PHE A 658 14.94 37.19 -34.42
N LEU A 659 15.47 36.93 -33.22
CA LEU A 659 14.81 37.27 -31.96
C LEU A 659 14.56 38.78 -31.82
N LEU A 660 15.52 39.62 -32.22
CA LEU A 660 15.37 41.08 -32.24
C LEU A 660 14.28 41.53 -33.23
N LYS A 661 14.22 40.93 -34.42
CA LYS A 661 13.15 41.23 -35.38
C LYS A 661 11.78 40.82 -34.85
N ILE A 662 11.67 39.63 -34.24
CA ILE A 662 10.44 39.17 -33.57
C ILE A 662 10.01 40.16 -32.47
N CYS A 663 10.97 40.64 -31.68
CA CYS A 663 10.75 41.64 -30.63
C CYS A 663 10.16 42.95 -31.20
N GLU A 664 10.74 43.51 -32.27
CA GLU A 664 10.19 44.69 -32.97
C GLU A 664 8.76 44.44 -33.47
N SER A 665 8.52 43.34 -34.16
CA SER A 665 7.21 43.03 -34.72
C SER A 665 6.12 42.85 -33.64
N LEU A 666 6.48 42.25 -32.50
CA LEU A 666 5.57 42.09 -31.36
C LEU A 666 5.22 43.44 -30.70
N GLN A 667 6.20 44.33 -30.59
CA GLN A 667 6.01 45.68 -30.08
C GLN A 667 5.13 46.52 -31.01
N ASP A 668 5.37 46.48 -32.32
CA ASP A 668 4.68 47.31 -33.31
C ASP A 668 3.21 46.89 -33.51
N ARG A 669 2.93 45.58 -33.56
CA ARG A 669 1.58 45.07 -33.85
C ARG A 669 0.68 44.97 -32.63
N TRP A 670 1.23 44.59 -31.47
CA TRP A 670 0.44 44.28 -30.28
C TRP A 670 0.84 45.08 -29.03
N GLY A 671 1.81 46.01 -29.13
CA GLY A 671 2.18 46.87 -28.00
C GLY A 671 2.80 46.12 -26.81
N MET A 672 3.32 44.91 -27.04
CA MET A 672 3.95 44.09 -26.02
C MET A 672 5.21 44.76 -25.46
N LEU A 673 5.55 44.45 -24.22
CA LEU A 673 6.84 44.86 -23.64
C LEU A 673 7.85 43.74 -23.86
N CYS A 674 8.92 44.03 -24.59
CA CYS A 674 9.96 43.05 -24.87
C CYS A 674 11.35 43.57 -24.45
N SER A 675 12.18 42.69 -23.91
CA SER A 675 13.56 42.98 -23.50
C SER A 675 14.49 41.92 -24.06
N ALA A 676 15.45 42.31 -24.90
CA ALA A 676 16.43 41.40 -25.49
C ALA A 676 17.68 41.28 -24.61
N THR A 677 18.29 40.10 -24.63
CA THR A 677 19.61 39.80 -24.03
C THR A 677 20.55 39.22 -25.10
N GLU A 678 21.75 38.79 -24.73
CA GLU A 678 22.69 38.19 -25.69
C GLU A 678 22.19 36.86 -26.29
N PHE A 679 21.32 36.12 -25.60
CA PHE A 679 20.91 34.76 -26.01
C PHE A 679 19.40 34.53 -26.08
N GLU A 680 18.59 35.44 -25.51
CA GLU A 680 17.15 35.26 -25.39
C GLU A 680 16.39 36.61 -25.46
N VAL A 681 15.10 36.55 -25.81
CA VAL A 681 14.19 37.70 -25.75
C VAL A 681 13.08 37.42 -24.76
N ASN A 682 12.94 38.31 -23.77
CA ASN A 682 11.89 38.26 -22.78
C ASN A 682 10.68 39.08 -23.24
N VAL A 683 9.50 38.46 -23.30
CA VAL A 683 8.22 39.06 -23.66
C VAL A 683 7.30 39.09 -22.43
N LEU A 684 6.78 40.26 -22.09
CA LEU A 684 5.91 40.49 -20.94
C LEU A 684 4.47 40.66 -21.44
N MET A 685 3.56 39.77 -21.03
CA MET A 685 2.18 39.75 -21.47
C MET A 685 1.26 39.11 -20.43
N GLU A 686 0.06 39.69 -20.23
CA GLU A 686 -1.04 39.14 -19.41
C GLU A 686 -0.68 38.78 -17.95
N GLY A 687 0.40 39.36 -17.40
CA GLY A 687 0.93 39.08 -16.07
C GLY A 687 2.09 38.09 -16.05
N TYR A 688 2.56 37.62 -17.21
CA TYR A 688 3.60 36.60 -17.34
C TYR A 688 4.79 37.08 -18.18
N ALA A 689 5.98 36.61 -17.82
CA ALA A 689 7.20 36.84 -18.59
C ALA A 689 7.59 35.55 -19.32
N PHE A 690 7.79 35.60 -20.63
CA PHE A 690 8.17 34.48 -21.48
C PHE A 690 9.55 34.74 -22.08
N SER A 691 10.51 33.84 -21.90
CA SER A 691 11.83 33.88 -22.54
C SER A 691 11.81 33.07 -23.83
N LEU A 692 11.97 33.71 -24.98
CA LEU A 692 12.00 33.10 -26.30
C LEU A 692 13.43 32.69 -26.68
N LYS A 693 13.61 31.43 -27.07
CA LYS A 693 14.87 30.85 -27.55
C LYS A 693 14.66 30.10 -28.88
N ILE A 694 15.62 30.16 -29.80
CA ILE A 694 15.53 29.50 -31.11
C ILE A 694 16.36 28.22 -31.11
N LEU A 695 15.72 27.08 -31.40
CA LEU A 695 16.40 25.81 -31.66
C LEU A 695 16.62 25.65 -33.18
N HIS A 696 17.83 25.26 -33.59
CA HIS A 696 18.14 24.99 -34.99
C HIS A 696 18.87 23.64 -35.17
N GLU A 697 18.33 22.75 -36.01
CA GLU A 697 18.80 21.36 -36.15
C GLU A 697 20.26 21.23 -36.62
N ARG A 698 20.72 22.13 -37.51
CA ARG A 698 22.10 22.06 -38.04
C ARG A 698 23.16 22.26 -36.94
N SER A 699 22.85 22.98 -35.87
CA SER A 699 23.76 23.15 -34.75
C SER A 699 24.03 21.81 -34.05
N LEU A 700 23.04 20.92 -33.98
CA LEU A 700 23.17 19.58 -33.39
C LEU A 700 24.09 18.68 -34.24
N HIS A 701 24.07 18.83 -35.57
CA HIS A 701 24.91 18.06 -36.48
C HIS A 701 26.37 18.52 -36.52
N LEU A 702 26.62 19.82 -36.41
CA LEU A 702 27.98 20.37 -36.34
C LEU A 702 28.71 19.93 -35.07
N LEU A 703 27.96 19.70 -33.98
CA LEU A 703 28.45 19.15 -32.71
C LEU A 703 28.95 17.71 -32.85
N ARG A 704 28.20 16.83 -33.53
CA ARG A 704 28.58 15.41 -33.70
C ARG A 704 29.82 15.20 -34.56
N ASN A 705 30.13 16.16 -35.45
CA ASN A 705 31.26 16.07 -36.38
C ASN A 705 32.56 16.69 -35.84
N GLN A 706 32.50 17.53 -34.79
CA GLN A 706 33.69 18.01 -34.08
C GLN A 706 34.01 17.01 -32.97
N GLY A 707 34.77 15.96 -33.29
CA GLY A 707 35.19 14.95 -32.31
C GLY A 707 35.88 15.54 -31.07
N ASN A 708 35.94 14.72 -30.00
CA ASN A 708 36.50 14.82 -28.63
C ASN A 708 37.57 15.88 -28.22
N ASP A 709 37.99 16.82 -29.06
CA ASP A 709 39.10 17.76 -28.82
C ASP A 709 38.69 19.15 -28.30
N SER A 710 37.50 19.30 -27.71
CA SER A 710 37.18 20.50 -26.93
C SER A 710 36.69 20.14 -25.53
N ILE A 711 37.54 20.46 -24.55
CA ILE A 711 37.28 20.68 -23.11
C ILE A 711 35.93 20.10 -22.64
N LYS A 712 35.99 18.91 -22.01
CA LYS A 712 34.90 18.32 -21.21
C LYS A 712 34.24 19.42 -20.34
N GLY A 713 33.06 19.91 -20.71
CA GLY A 713 32.31 20.83 -19.85
C GLY A 713 31.41 21.90 -20.51
N LYS A 714 31.43 22.12 -21.83
CA LYS A 714 30.44 23.02 -22.46
C LYS A 714 29.28 22.24 -23.07
N LYS A 715 28.19 22.08 -22.31
CA LYS A 715 26.87 21.77 -22.90
C LYS A 715 26.49 22.93 -23.82
N TYR A 716 26.21 22.64 -25.08
CA TYR A 716 25.79 23.65 -26.04
C TYR A 716 24.30 23.93 -25.86
N ILE A 717 23.90 25.20 -25.98
CA ILE A 717 22.54 25.69 -25.71
C ILE A 717 21.48 24.90 -26.52
N ASP A 718 21.76 24.56 -27.78
CA ASP A 718 20.82 23.82 -28.63
C ASP A 718 20.62 22.36 -28.22
N GLU A 719 21.67 21.70 -27.73
CA GLU A 719 21.57 20.32 -27.25
C GLU A 719 20.71 20.26 -25.98
N GLU A 720 20.92 21.22 -25.07
CA GLU A 720 20.09 21.38 -23.87
C GLU A 720 18.63 21.70 -24.24
N LEU A 721 18.39 22.62 -25.19
CA LEU A 721 17.05 22.95 -25.66
C LEU A 721 16.34 21.73 -26.28
N PHE A 722 17.05 20.90 -27.04
CA PHE A 722 16.49 19.68 -27.63
C PHE A 722 16.13 18.63 -26.56
N LEU A 723 17.01 18.44 -25.57
CA LEU A 723 16.73 17.53 -24.45
C LEU A 723 15.53 18.02 -23.62
N CYS A 724 15.50 19.32 -23.28
CA CYS A 724 14.38 19.96 -22.60
C CYS A 724 13.08 19.84 -23.40
N SER A 725 13.12 19.93 -24.73
CA SER A 725 11.92 19.80 -25.57
C SER A 725 11.36 18.39 -25.58
N GLN A 726 12.22 17.37 -25.69
CA GLN A 726 11.79 15.98 -25.60
C GLN A 726 11.22 15.68 -24.21
N HIS A 727 11.91 16.10 -23.17
CA HIS A 727 11.47 15.93 -21.78
C HIS A 727 10.13 16.61 -21.51
N ALA A 728 10.00 17.90 -21.83
CA ALA A 728 8.77 18.67 -21.59
C ALA A 728 7.57 18.06 -22.31
N SER A 729 7.75 17.59 -23.55
CA SER A 729 6.69 16.92 -24.32
C SER A 729 6.25 15.61 -23.65
N MET A 730 7.20 14.74 -23.31
CA MET A 730 6.92 13.43 -22.69
C MET A 730 6.28 13.57 -21.31
N ILE A 731 6.79 14.46 -20.46
CA ILE A 731 6.24 14.68 -19.12
C ILE A 731 4.85 15.32 -19.18
N ASN A 732 4.60 16.24 -20.10
CA ASN A 732 3.28 16.79 -20.29
C ASN A 732 2.28 15.71 -20.73
N GLY A 733 2.68 14.81 -21.64
CA GLY A 733 1.90 13.63 -22.01
C GLY A 733 1.62 12.70 -20.82
N LEU A 734 2.63 12.46 -19.98
CA LEU A 734 2.49 11.66 -18.77
C LEU A 734 1.52 12.29 -17.77
N ASN A 735 1.58 13.61 -17.57
CA ASN A 735 0.66 14.33 -16.70
C ASN A 735 -0.79 14.28 -17.23
N GLY A 736 -0.99 14.30 -18.55
CA GLY A 736 -2.30 14.08 -19.17
C GLY A 736 -2.85 12.68 -18.90
N ARG A 737 -1.98 11.66 -18.85
CA ARG A 737 -2.36 10.27 -18.51
C ARG A 737 -2.59 10.07 -17.02
N TYR A 738 -1.82 10.74 -16.17
CA TYR A 738 -1.87 10.65 -14.71
C TYR A 738 -1.91 12.05 -14.09
N PRO A 739 -3.10 12.67 -13.92
CA PRO A 739 -3.16 14.07 -13.51
C PRO A 739 -2.64 14.33 -12.07
N THR A 740 -2.64 13.31 -11.21
CA THR A 740 -2.01 13.37 -9.89
C THR A 740 -0.46 13.47 -9.94
N TYR A 741 0.18 13.08 -11.04
CA TYR A 741 1.64 13.07 -11.20
C TYR A 741 2.29 14.42 -10.84
N GLY A 742 1.80 15.53 -11.42
CA GLY A 742 2.36 16.86 -11.16
C GLY A 742 2.36 17.21 -9.67
N SER A 743 1.29 16.87 -8.95
CA SER A 743 1.18 17.13 -7.51
C SER A 743 2.19 16.35 -6.66
N VAL A 744 2.54 15.12 -7.06
CA VAL A 744 3.58 14.30 -6.41
C VAL A 744 4.96 14.90 -6.66
N VAL A 745 5.25 15.28 -7.90
CA VAL A 745 6.52 15.93 -8.27
C VAL A 745 6.72 17.21 -7.46
N ARG A 746 5.68 18.02 -7.30
CA ARG A 746 5.76 19.27 -6.52
C ARG A 746 6.17 19.01 -5.07
N LEU A 747 5.62 17.98 -4.43
CA LEU A 747 6.02 17.56 -3.08
C LEU A 747 7.47 17.03 -3.06
N ALA A 748 7.86 16.20 -4.02
CA ALA A 748 9.23 15.67 -4.12
C ALA A 748 10.26 16.80 -4.29
N LYS A 749 10.03 17.73 -5.23
CA LYS A 749 10.87 18.92 -5.43
C LYS A 749 10.95 19.78 -4.17
N ARG A 750 9.82 19.99 -3.48
CA ARG A 750 9.78 20.76 -2.23
C ARG A 750 10.61 20.11 -1.13
N TRP A 751 10.50 18.80 -0.98
CA TRP A 751 11.27 18.03 -0.01
C TRP A 751 12.77 18.02 -0.32
N ILE A 752 13.17 17.78 -1.58
CA ILE A 752 14.59 17.86 -1.99
C ILE A 752 15.16 19.26 -1.71
N SER A 753 14.40 20.30 -2.04
CA SER A 753 14.81 21.68 -1.81
C SER A 753 14.92 22.02 -0.31
N SER A 754 14.05 21.47 0.55
CA SER A 754 14.14 21.70 2.00
C SER A 754 15.35 21.01 2.63
N HIS A 755 15.93 20.01 1.96
CA HIS A 755 17.17 19.34 2.35
C HIS A 755 18.41 19.90 1.62
N LEU A 756 18.27 21.05 0.93
CA LEU A 756 19.36 21.75 0.23
C LEU A 756 19.98 20.97 -0.95
N PHE A 757 19.26 20.00 -1.50
CA PHE A 757 19.74 19.18 -2.63
C PHE A 757 19.38 19.74 -4.02
N SER A 758 18.65 20.86 -4.09
CA SER A 758 18.21 21.48 -5.37
C SER A 758 19.36 21.98 -6.25
N SER A 759 20.56 22.16 -5.70
CA SER A 759 21.75 22.52 -6.49
C SER A 759 22.40 21.31 -7.15
N PHE A 760 22.05 20.09 -6.76
CA PHE A 760 22.68 18.85 -7.23
C PHE A 760 21.75 18.00 -8.09
N LEU A 761 20.45 18.02 -7.81
CA LEU A 761 19.42 17.35 -8.61
C LEU A 761 18.63 18.37 -9.41
N GLU A 762 18.70 18.25 -10.74
CA GLU A 762 17.87 19.04 -11.66
C GLU A 762 16.39 18.70 -11.48
N GLU A 763 15.52 19.64 -11.83
CA GLU A 763 14.07 19.46 -11.74
C GLU A 763 13.59 18.27 -12.59
N GLU A 764 14.19 18.09 -13.76
CA GLU A 764 13.91 17.02 -14.73
C GLU A 764 14.31 15.64 -14.18
N ALA A 765 15.39 15.54 -13.41
CA ALA A 765 15.77 14.29 -12.76
C ALA A 765 14.72 13.84 -11.74
N ILE A 766 14.19 14.78 -10.95
CA ILE A 766 13.14 14.52 -9.96
C ILE A 766 11.85 14.09 -10.64
N GLU A 767 11.51 14.75 -11.75
CA GLU A 767 10.36 14.38 -12.61
C GLU A 767 10.48 12.93 -13.09
N LEU A 768 11.64 12.53 -13.59
CA LEU A 768 11.88 11.16 -14.05
C LEU A 768 11.79 10.11 -12.94
N ILE A 769 12.35 10.39 -11.76
CA ILE A 769 12.27 9.47 -10.61
C ILE A 769 10.80 9.28 -10.18
N VAL A 770 10.01 10.35 -10.15
CA VAL A 770 8.58 10.24 -9.85
C VAL A 770 7.83 9.54 -10.99
N ALA A 771 8.19 9.78 -12.25
CA ALA A 771 7.56 9.12 -13.40
C ALA A 771 7.66 7.60 -13.33
N TYR A 772 8.80 7.09 -12.84
CA TYR A 772 9.00 5.65 -12.61
C TYR A 772 7.88 5.04 -11.75
N LEU A 773 7.40 5.73 -10.70
CA LEU A 773 6.33 5.25 -9.81
C LEU A 773 4.99 5.04 -10.51
N PHE A 774 4.72 5.79 -11.58
CA PHE A 774 3.48 5.70 -12.36
C PHE A 774 3.59 4.69 -13.49
N LEU A 775 4.78 4.57 -14.08
CA LEU A 775 5.06 3.68 -15.21
C LEU A 775 5.33 2.23 -14.77
N ARG A 776 6.00 2.05 -13.62
CA ARG A 776 6.33 0.76 -13.01
C ARG A 776 5.79 0.73 -11.58
N PRO A 777 4.46 0.62 -11.39
CA PRO A 777 3.86 0.78 -10.08
C PRO A 777 4.01 -0.43 -9.16
N PHE A 778 4.52 -1.58 -9.64
CA PHE A 778 4.59 -2.81 -8.86
C PHE A 778 5.48 -2.65 -7.60
N PRO A 779 5.14 -3.31 -6.48
CA PRO A 779 3.95 -4.14 -6.25
C PRO A 779 2.66 -3.35 -5.95
N TYR A 780 2.72 -2.03 -5.97
CA TYR A 780 1.59 -1.13 -5.75
C TYR A 780 0.78 -0.90 -7.04
N HIS A 781 -0.05 0.15 -7.03
CA HIS A 781 -0.74 0.72 -8.20
C HIS A 781 -0.19 2.11 -8.55
N ALA A 782 -0.52 2.66 -9.71
CA ALA A 782 -0.16 4.05 -9.99
C ALA A 782 -0.82 4.97 -8.93
N PRO A 783 -0.07 5.89 -8.27
CA PRO A 783 -0.62 6.69 -7.18
C PRO A 783 -1.80 7.57 -7.62
N LEU A 784 -2.90 7.57 -6.87
CA LEU A 784 -4.04 8.48 -7.09
C LEU A 784 -4.13 9.62 -6.05
N THR A 785 -3.22 9.66 -5.09
CA THR A 785 -3.08 10.80 -4.18
C THR A 785 -1.63 11.26 -4.08
N ARG A 786 -1.47 12.56 -3.82
CA ARG A 786 -0.16 13.19 -3.69
C ARG A 786 0.67 12.65 -2.52
N ILE A 787 0.00 12.30 -1.40
CA ILE A 787 0.67 11.82 -0.18
C ILE A 787 1.19 10.39 -0.38
N THR A 788 0.38 9.49 -0.95
CA THR A 788 0.85 8.13 -1.24
C THR A 788 1.95 8.13 -2.30
N GLY A 789 1.82 8.94 -3.35
CA GLY A 789 2.88 9.10 -4.35
C GLY A 789 4.18 9.61 -3.74
N PHE A 790 4.10 10.61 -2.85
CA PHE A 790 5.27 11.14 -2.14
C PHE A 790 5.90 10.12 -1.18
N LEU A 791 5.09 9.35 -0.43
CA LEU A 791 5.59 8.26 0.42
C LEU A 791 6.35 7.21 -0.40
N ARG A 792 5.82 6.84 -1.56
CA ARG A 792 6.48 5.86 -2.45
C ARG A 792 7.73 6.43 -3.11
N PHE A 793 7.77 7.73 -3.42
CA PHE A 793 8.99 8.42 -3.82
C PHE A 793 10.07 8.31 -2.75
N LEU A 794 9.76 8.59 -1.48
CA LEU A 794 10.72 8.46 -0.38
C LEU A 794 11.24 7.02 -0.24
N ARG A 795 10.38 6.02 -0.42
CA ARG A 795 10.78 4.59 -0.40
C ARG A 795 11.67 4.20 -1.56
N LEU A 796 11.38 4.72 -2.75
CA LEU A 796 12.23 4.48 -3.91
C LEU A 796 13.62 5.06 -3.65
N MET A 797 13.69 6.30 -3.16
CA MET A 797 14.95 6.94 -2.80
C MET A 797 15.73 6.12 -1.76
N SER A 798 15.06 5.60 -0.72
CA SER A 798 15.72 4.89 0.39
C SER A 798 16.09 3.45 0.10
N ASN A 799 15.34 2.75 -0.76
CA ASN A 799 15.46 1.29 -0.92
C ASN A 799 15.99 0.87 -2.29
N TYR A 800 16.02 1.78 -3.28
CA TYR A 800 16.52 1.44 -4.60
C TYR A 800 18.05 1.35 -4.59
N ASP A 801 18.59 0.33 -5.23
CA ASP A 801 20.03 0.13 -5.34
C ASP A 801 20.60 0.97 -6.49
N TRP A 802 20.87 2.24 -6.19
CA TRP A 802 21.49 3.18 -7.14
C TRP A 802 22.91 2.79 -7.55
N THR A 803 23.58 1.93 -6.77
CA THR A 803 24.97 1.54 -7.00
C THR A 803 25.05 0.51 -8.11
N PHE A 804 24.20 -0.52 -8.04
CA PHE A 804 24.28 -1.68 -8.93
C PHE A 804 23.15 -1.76 -9.97
N SER A 805 22.17 -0.85 -9.94
CA SER A 805 21.06 -0.84 -10.91
C SER A 805 20.83 0.54 -11.55
N PRO A 806 20.68 0.61 -12.89
CA PRO A 806 20.20 1.80 -13.57
C PRO A 806 18.68 1.92 -13.49
N LEU A 807 18.17 3.14 -13.24
CA LEU A 807 16.73 3.41 -13.29
C LEU A 807 16.31 3.68 -14.73
N ILE A 808 15.55 2.75 -15.31
CA ILE A 808 15.10 2.81 -16.70
C ILE A 808 13.66 3.33 -16.74
N ILE A 809 13.45 4.50 -17.35
CA ILE A 809 12.16 5.18 -17.42
C ILE A 809 11.67 5.20 -18.87
N ASP A 810 10.72 4.31 -19.15
CA ASP A 810 10.05 4.22 -20.45
C ASP A 810 8.68 4.88 -20.41
N ILE A 811 8.63 6.16 -20.76
CA ILE A 811 7.40 6.97 -20.66
C ILE A 811 6.33 6.48 -21.65
N ASN A 812 6.75 6.08 -22.85
CA ASN A 812 5.85 5.73 -23.94
C ASN A 812 5.74 4.21 -24.16
N GLY A 813 6.64 3.40 -23.60
CA GLY A 813 6.72 1.97 -23.90
C GLY A 813 7.50 1.66 -25.19
N ASP A 814 8.45 2.52 -25.55
CA ASP A 814 9.14 2.48 -26.83
C ASP A 814 10.46 1.67 -26.77
N PHE A 815 10.95 1.30 -25.58
CA PHE A 815 12.23 0.58 -25.48
C PHE A 815 12.16 -0.81 -26.08
N THR A 816 13.16 -1.11 -26.90
CA THR A 816 13.44 -2.45 -27.41
C THR A 816 14.45 -3.17 -26.52
N PRO A 817 14.52 -4.52 -26.57
CA PRO A 817 15.54 -5.26 -25.85
C PRO A 817 16.98 -4.82 -26.16
N GLN A 818 17.23 -4.30 -27.37
CA GLN A 818 18.54 -3.76 -27.76
C GLN A 818 18.86 -2.46 -27.03
N ASP A 819 17.87 -1.58 -26.85
CA ASP A 819 18.05 -0.33 -26.09
C ASP A 819 18.38 -0.63 -24.62
N GLU A 820 17.76 -1.68 -24.06
CA GLU A 820 18.04 -2.11 -22.69
C GLU A 820 19.47 -2.64 -22.53
N LEU A 821 19.98 -3.39 -23.51
CA LEU A 821 21.37 -3.85 -23.52
C LEU A 821 22.33 -2.67 -23.59
N GLU A 822 22.08 -1.72 -24.50
CA GLU A 822 22.86 -0.50 -24.64
C GLU A 822 22.91 0.31 -23.33
N ILE A 823 21.76 0.46 -22.65
CA ILE A 823 21.68 1.14 -21.34
C ILE A 823 22.54 0.44 -20.28
N ASN A 824 22.48 -0.89 -20.21
CA ASN A 824 23.28 -1.65 -19.24
C ASN A 824 24.79 -1.58 -19.54
N GLU A 825 25.18 -1.63 -20.81
CA GLU A 825 26.57 -1.44 -21.23
C GLU A 825 27.08 -0.04 -20.88
N ASN A 826 26.26 0.99 -21.11
CA ASN A 826 26.56 2.37 -20.71
C ASN A 826 26.68 2.52 -19.19
N PHE A 827 25.78 1.88 -18.44
CA PHE A 827 25.82 1.88 -16.98
C PHE A 827 27.11 1.24 -16.46
N LEU A 828 27.46 0.04 -16.92
CA LEU A 828 28.69 -0.66 -16.52
C LEU A 828 29.94 0.15 -16.91
N SER A 829 29.96 0.75 -18.10
CA SER A 829 31.06 1.61 -18.54
C SER A 829 31.22 2.85 -17.65
N SER A 830 30.10 3.44 -17.20
CA SER A 830 30.13 4.59 -16.28
C SER A 830 30.66 4.24 -14.88
N ARG A 831 30.39 3.01 -14.41
CA ARG A 831 30.91 2.50 -13.14
C ARG A 831 32.40 2.15 -13.24
N ASN A 832 32.81 1.41 -14.27
CA ASN A 832 34.21 0.98 -14.46
C ASN A 832 35.17 2.17 -14.69
N SER A 833 34.75 3.18 -15.46
CA SER A 833 35.57 4.37 -15.71
C SER A 833 35.83 5.22 -14.47
N SER A 834 35.01 5.06 -13.42
CA SER A 834 35.17 5.72 -12.12
C SER A 834 36.13 4.95 -11.19
N GLU A 835 36.17 3.60 -11.29
CA GLU A 835 37.14 2.77 -10.56
C GLU A 835 38.59 2.97 -11.02
N GLU A 836 38.81 3.23 -12.31
CA GLU A 836 40.14 3.42 -12.90
C GLU A 836 40.72 4.84 -12.66
N ASN A 837 39.88 5.84 -12.39
CA ASN A 837 40.29 7.22 -12.15
C ASN A 837 39.64 7.78 -10.88
N VAL A 838 40.34 7.71 -9.74
CA VAL A 838 39.91 8.19 -8.41
C VAL A 838 39.49 9.69 -8.39
N GLN A 839 39.83 10.46 -9.43
CA GLN A 839 39.42 11.87 -9.59
C GLN A 839 38.05 12.05 -10.30
N ILE A 840 37.50 11.02 -10.95
CA ILE A 840 36.19 11.06 -11.59
C ILE A 840 35.16 10.58 -10.56
N LEU A 841 34.39 11.52 -10.02
CA LEU A 841 33.33 11.23 -9.07
C LEU A 841 32.27 10.33 -9.70
N GLU A 842 31.99 9.20 -9.06
CA GLU A 842 30.91 8.30 -9.47
C GLU A 842 29.57 9.05 -9.54
N PRO A 843 28.81 8.96 -10.65
CA PRO A 843 27.46 9.47 -10.67
C PRO A 843 26.62 8.65 -9.69
N ALA A 844 26.02 9.31 -8.69
CA ALA A 844 25.20 8.63 -7.70
C ALA A 844 23.98 7.95 -8.34
N MET A 845 23.39 8.56 -9.38
CA MET A 845 22.20 8.07 -10.07
C MET A 845 22.42 7.91 -11.57
N PHE A 846 21.86 6.84 -12.13
CA PHE A 846 21.79 6.60 -13.58
C PHE A 846 20.31 6.55 -14.00
N LEU A 847 19.85 7.58 -14.72
CA LEU A 847 18.47 7.76 -15.15
C LEU A 847 18.40 7.64 -16.68
N ALA A 848 17.97 6.49 -17.18
CA ALA A 848 17.89 6.23 -18.61
C ALA A 848 16.48 6.52 -19.15
N THR A 849 16.42 7.22 -20.28
CA THR A 849 15.19 7.49 -21.02
C THR A 849 15.42 7.25 -22.52
N THR A 850 14.35 7.25 -23.32
CA THR A 850 14.45 7.02 -24.78
C THR A 850 15.26 8.09 -25.50
N TYR A 851 15.30 9.32 -24.97
CA TYR A 851 16.09 10.44 -25.51
C TYR A 851 17.45 10.61 -24.83
N ASP A 852 17.73 9.88 -23.74
CA ASP A 852 18.99 9.92 -22.99
C ASP A 852 19.32 8.55 -22.39
N LYS A 853 19.96 7.69 -23.20
CA LYS A 853 20.37 6.32 -22.80
C LYS A 853 21.67 6.28 -22.00
N THR A 854 22.51 7.30 -22.13
CA THR A 854 23.80 7.42 -21.40
C THR A 854 23.62 8.11 -20.04
N SER A 855 22.43 8.67 -19.79
CA SER A 855 22.03 9.36 -18.56
C SER A 855 22.82 10.67 -18.33
N GLU A 856 23.28 11.35 -19.38
CA GLU A 856 24.12 12.56 -19.27
C GLU A 856 23.34 13.88 -19.18
N ALA A 857 22.06 13.89 -19.58
CA ALA A 857 21.27 15.10 -19.74
C ALA A 857 21.09 15.86 -18.43
N TRP A 858 20.74 15.15 -17.35
CA TRP A 858 20.31 15.73 -16.07
C TRP A 858 21.34 15.58 -14.94
N ARG A 859 22.59 15.25 -15.27
CA ARG A 859 23.71 15.17 -14.31
C ARG A 859 24.29 16.56 -14.04
N LYS A 860 24.36 16.94 -12.76
CA LYS A 860 25.33 17.91 -12.25
C LYS A 860 26.45 17.16 -11.55
N CYS A 861 27.71 17.54 -11.78
CA CYS A 861 28.85 16.94 -11.08
C CYS A 861 28.71 17.17 -9.57
N LEU A 862 28.58 16.11 -8.78
CA LEU A 862 28.59 16.17 -7.31
C LEU A 862 30.02 16.47 -6.85
N PRO A 863 30.29 17.59 -6.15
CA PRO A 863 31.56 17.77 -5.47
C PRO A 863 31.56 16.89 -4.20
N ASN A 864 32.44 15.89 -4.16
CA ASN A 864 32.77 14.98 -3.06
C ASN A 864 31.88 13.74 -2.84
N GLY A 865 32.52 12.57 -2.78
CA GLY A 865 31.90 11.26 -2.48
C GLY A 865 31.40 11.08 -1.04
N GLU A 866 31.59 12.05 -0.14
CA GLU A 866 31.05 11.98 1.23
C GLU A 866 29.52 12.15 1.28
N MET A 867 28.90 12.79 0.29
CA MET A 867 27.44 12.98 0.24
C MET A 867 26.66 11.79 -0.34
N GLN A 868 27.32 10.84 -1.03
CA GLN A 868 26.69 9.58 -1.45
C GLN A 868 26.27 8.69 -0.26
N LYS A 869 26.84 8.91 0.93
CA LYS A 869 26.44 8.19 2.15
C LYS A 869 25.17 8.77 2.81
N TRP A 870 24.68 9.92 2.36
CA TRP A 870 23.54 10.64 2.94
C TRP A 870 22.24 10.51 2.13
N ILE A 871 22.33 10.13 0.85
CA ILE A 871 21.20 9.65 0.03
C ILE A 871 21.06 8.15 0.32
#